data_AF-A0A915KLC9-F1
#
_entry.id   AF-A0A915KLC9-F1
#
_cell.length_a   1.000
_cell.length_b   1.000
_cell.length_c   1.000
_cell.angle_alpha   90.00
_cell.angle_beta   90.00
_cell.angle_gamma   90.00
#
_symmetry.space_group_name_H-M   'P 1'
#
loop_
_entity.id
_entity.type
_entity.pdbx_description
1 polymer ?
#
loop_
_entity_poly.entity_id
_entity_poly.type
_entity_poly.pdbx_seq_one_letter_code
_entity_poly.pdbx_strand_id
1 'polypeptide(L)'
;LRCHNYKDEDFKDLLRKTPLLVASLFKKQTDSHDEKFKLTLKCLGAALKYFPMVVDELSAVSRLFTYFRVELTEILVNVPQKLMMQGLRFVESLINSNVFVRQECRLLLLPCFLRLLKNCIETGDELDLSASVILGLFDILYGRNSTCKPDNCDVENIVGILLRPIMQLVVRMSDSSPSPNNQDMKLKYVAILIAILDKLTACSYSNYIKRFGHPVDLADFLTEMFMLIKDLVENCRFAPDWFHLIFVQNSVFLKILSFAAETVRLRFADPSRAVQCTVYKDFFQTCVAFIIQKHLQPKMALDKRKLTHKKDLRLACANEIKALWTKMDAFRKSEFIPNLVGPILCVTLISYPELRRSTIPLFLDMIATTLCPSTSSQIKGDTLKNNCAPSEKYLQFEREFISQLDILVDSGYGDEHYADAFINIMNDLLPKHKDNKIRKMGDRLVDIVRRLMRRLLEYRDVKQNHDCIDNRLNCVFNLMEFYKEIEQVELYVRYCYKLYHFHSQAGNFVEAAWTLKLHADLLHRRMAQFYDNIINQKRAEPEHFYVLFCGKDFPAFLQKRSFIYRGQPFERIGDFNNRMVAQYPKATISSKWEEPSDSQSSSQMLYIRKVDPMIDESLLNQFSSRNSNGHVNW
;
A
#
# COMPACT_ATOMS: atom_id res chain seq x y z
N LEU A 1 -51.22 -11.12 -28.39
CA LEU A 1 -50.21 -12.18 -28.20
C LEU A 1 -50.79 -13.42 -27.52
N ARG A 2 -51.49 -13.31 -26.37
CA ARG A 2 -52.17 -14.46 -25.72
C ARG A 2 -53.38 -15.04 -26.45
N CYS A 3 -53.93 -14.32 -27.43
CA CYS A 3 -55.01 -14.79 -28.28
C CYS A 3 -54.50 -14.90 -29.73
N HIS A 4 -54.50 -16.12 -30.26
CA HIS A 4 -54.49 -16.49 -31.68
C HIS A 4 -53.20 -16.69 -32.50
N ASN A 5 -53.38 -17.66 -33.41
CA ASN A 5 -52.54 -18.19 -34.46
C ASN A 5 -51.64 -17.16 -35.17
N TYR A 6 -50.34 -17.45 -35.17
CA TYR A 6 -49.27 -16.76 -35.90
C TYR A 6 -49.36 -16.84 -37.44
N LYS A 7 -50.57 -16.88 -38.03
CA LYS A 7 -50.77 -17.02 -39.48
C LYS A 7 -51.00 -15.70 -40.23
N ASP A 8 -51.24 -14.60 -39.51
CA ASP A 8 -51.52 -13.30 -40.10
C ASP A 8 -50.21 -12.51 -40.34
N GLU A 9 -49.89 -12.20 -41.60
CA GLU A 9 -48.63 -11.53 -41.98
C GLU A 9 -48.59 -10.06 -41.53
N ASP A 10 -49.74 -9.36 -41.51
CA ASP A 10 -49.83 -7.97 -41.05
C ASP A 10 -49.55 -7.85 -39.54
N PHE A 11 -49.99 -8.85 -38.77
CA PHE A 11 -49.69 -8.94 -37.35
C PHE A 11 -48.20 -9.19 -37.08
N LYS A 12 -47.55 -10.04 -37.90
CA LYS A 12 -46.09 -10.24 -37.81
C LYS A 12 -45.31 -8.98 -38.18
N ASP A 13 -45.77 -8.23 -39.18
CA ASP A 13 -45.12 -6.98 -39.59
C ASP A 13 -45.26 -5.89 -38.51
N LEU A 14 -46.42 -5.80 -37.85
CA LEU A 14 -46.61 -4.93 -36.69
C LEU A 14 -45.69 -5.32 -35.52
N LEU A 15 -45.58 -6.61 -35.21
CA LEU A 15 -44.68 -7.13 -34.18
C LEU A 15 -43.20 -6.89 -34.53
N ARG A 16 -42.84 -6.85 -35.81
CA ARG A 16 -41.48 -6.51 -36.27
C ARG A 16 -41.19 -5.02 -36.16
N LYS A 17 -42.16 -4.17 -36.48
CA LYS A 17 -42.01 -2.70 -36.45
C LYS A 17 -42.04 -2.12 -35.04
N THR A 18 -42.72 -2.77 -34.10
CA THR A 18 -42.91 -2.23 -32.73
C THR A 18 -41.59 -2.02 -31.99
N PRO A 19 -40.66 -3.00 -31.89
CA PRO A 19 -39.34 -2.78 -31.28
C PRO A 19 -38.52 -1.70 -31.97
N LEU A 20 -38.57 -1.65 -33.32
CA LEU A 20 -37.90 -0.66 -34.16
C LEU A 20 -38.40 0.76 -33.89
N LEU A 21 -39.72 0.94 -33.78
CA LEU A 21 -40.34 2.22 -33.45
C LEU A 21 -39.97 2.66 -32.04
N VAL A 22 -40.02 1.75 -31.06
CA VAL A 22 -39.60 2.06 -29.68
C VAL A 22 -38.12 2.44 -29.65
N ALA A 23 -37.22 1.66 -30.25
CA ALA A 23 -35.80 1.99 -30.32
C ALA A 23 -35.54 3.35 -31.00
N SER A 24 -36.27 3.66 -32.08
CA SER A 24 -36.19 4.96 -32.75
C SER A 24 -36.65 6.14 -31.89
N LEU A 25 -37.62 5.92 -30.99
CA LEU A 25 -38.05 6.94 -30.02
C LEU A 25 -36.95 7.20 -28.99
N PHE A 26 -36.25 6.16 -28.55
CA PHE A 26 -35.11 6.30 -27.64
C PHE A 26 -33.91 7.01 -28.30
N LYS A 27 -33.72 6.84 -29.61
CA LYS A 27 -32.64 7.49 -30.38
C LYS A 27 -32.89 8.98 -30.65
N LYS A 28 -34.14 9.38 -30.89
CA LYS A 28 -34.53 10.76 -31.24
C LYS A 28 -34.60 11.72 -30.03
N GLN A 29 -33.81 11.50 -28.98
CA GLN A 29 -33.76 12.40 -27.84
C GLN A 29 -33.34 13.80 -28.28
N THR A 30 -34.31 14.71 -28.41
CA THR A 30 -34.07 16.12 -28.66
C THR A 30 -34.07 16.85 -27.31
N ASP A 31 -32.94 17.45 -26.94
CA ASP A 31 -32.72 18.23 -25.71
C ASP A 31 -33.53 19.55 -25.61
N SER A 32 -34.70 19.64 -26.25
CA SER A 32 -35.51 20.86 -26.19
C SER A 32 -36.39 20.89 -24.94
N HIS A 33 -36.42 22.03 -24.24
CA HIS A 33 -37.21 22.29 -23.03
C HIS A 33 -38.75 22.38 -23.27
N ASP A 34 -39.27 21.81 -24.36
CA ASP A 34 -40.66 21.94 -24.78
C ASP A 34 -41.65 21.00 -24.05
N GLU A 35 -42.93 21.37 -24.04
CA GLU A 35 -44.07 20.49 -23.66
C GLU A 35 -44.01 19.11 -24.36
N LYS A 36 -43.53 19.07 -25.61
CA LYS A 36 -43.31 17.83 -26.38
C LYS A 36 -42.29 16.91 -25.70
N PHE A 37 -41.25 17.44 -25.06
CA PHE A 37 -40.23 16.65 -24.36
C PHE A 37 -40.80 15.96 -23.12
N LYS A 38 -41.68 16.63 -22.36
CA LYS A 38 -42.37 16.00 -21.22
C LYS A 38 -43.28 14.85 -21.66
N LEU A 39 -43.98 15.02 -22.79
CA LEU A 39 -44.81 13.96 -23.37
C LEU A 39 -43.95 12.77 -23.84
N THR A 40 -42.84 13.05 -24.53
CA THR A 40 -41.86 12.04 -24.95
C THR A 40 -41.32 11.25 -23.75
N LEU A 41 -40.94 11.93 -22.66
CA LEU A 41 -40.50 11.25 -21.43
C LEU A 41 -41.56 10.35 -20.81
N LYS A 42 -42.84 10.77 -20.80
CA LYS A 42 -43.95 9.92 -20.32
C LYS A 42 -44.11 8.68 -21.20
N CYS A 43 -44.03 8.82 -22.52
CA CYS A 43 -44.10 7.71 -23.46
C CYS A 43 -42.92 6.74 -23.30
N LEU A 44 -41.70 7.26 -23.14
CA LEU A 44 -40.49 6.45 -22.88
C LEU A 44 -40.61 5.70 -21.54
N GLY A 45 -41.10 6.36 -20.49
CA GLY A 45 -41.35 5.73 -19.19
C GLY A 45 -42.43 4.64 -19.25
N ALA A 46 -43.49 4.85 -20.02
CA ALA A 46 -44.51 3.83 -20.25
C ALA A 46 -43.96 2.63 -21.05
N ALA A 47 -43.13 2.89 -22.06
CA ALA A 47 -42.46 1.84 -22.82
C ALA A 47 -41.59 0.96 -21.90
N LEU A 48 -40.75 1.56 -21.04
CA LEU A 48 -39.92 0.81 -20.09
C LEU A 48 -40.75 0.01 -19.07
N LYS A 49 -41.98 0.44 -18.75
CA LYS A 49 -42.83 -0.27 -17.80
C LYS A 49 -43.54 -1.49 -18.41
N TYR A 50 -44.09 -1.33 -19.62
CA TYR A 50 -44.97 -2.35 -20.21
C TYR A 50 -44.28 -3.25 -21.23
N PHE A 51 -43.20 -2.80 -21.86
CA PHE A 51 -42.49 -3.59 -22.86
C PHE A 51 -41.89 -4.91 -22.32
N PRO A 52 -41.35 -4.99 -21.09
CA PRO A 52 -40.86 -6.26 -20.54
C PRO A 52 -41.89 -7.39 -20.51
N MET A 53 -43.17 -7.07 -20.30
CA MET A 53 -44.25 -8.05 -20.20
C MET A 53 -44.47 -8.82 -21.51
N VAL A 54 -44.00 -8.26 -22.61
CA VAL A 54 -44.19 -8.76 -23.97
C VAL A 54 -42.92 -9.45 -24.51
N VAL A 55 -41.78 -9.27 -23.84
CA VAL A 55 -40.46 -9.76 -24.27
C VAL A 55 -40.41 -11.28 -24.40
N ASP A 56 -40.96 -12.01 -23.43
CA ASP A 56 -40.96 -13.48 -23.48
C ASP A 56 -41.80 -14.02 -24.64
N GLU A 57 -42.97 -13.43 -24.86
CA GLU A 57 -43.90 -13.81 -25.94
C GLU A 57 -43.31 -13.48 -27.33
N LEU A 58 -42.55 -12.39 -27.46
CA LEU A 58 -41.81 -12.04 -28.68
C LEU A 58 -40.61 -12.97 -28.93
N SER A 59 -39.94 -13.42 -27.86
CA SER A 59 -38.77 -14.30 -27.95
C SER A 59 -39.08 -15.73 -28.39
N ALA A 60 -40.35 -16.15 -28.25
CA ALA A 60 -40.85 -17.43 -28.74
C ALA A 60 -40.93 -17.50 -30.27
N VAL A 61 -40.98 -16.34 -30.96
CA VAL A 61 -41.03 -16.26 -32.42
C VAL A 61 -39.60 -16.23 -32.97
N SER A 62 -39.06 -17.40 -33.33
CA SER A 62 -37.65 -17.60 -33.71
C SER A 62 -37.11 -16.67 -34.81
N ARG A 63 -37.94 -16.22 -35.76
CA ARG A 63 -37.53 -15.32 -36.87
C ARG A 63 -37.40 -13.84 -36.48
N LEU A 64 -38.10 -13.38 -35.44
CA LEU A 64 -38.06 -11.97 -34.98
C LEU A 64 -36.93 -11.73 -33.97
N PHE A 65 -36.36 -12.81 -33.45
CA PHE A 65 -35.43 -12.81 -32.33
C PHE A 65 -34.07 -12.17 -32.64
N THR A 66 -33.56 -12.28 -33.88
CA THR A 66 -32.27 -11.70 -34.27
C THR A 66 -32.31 -10.18 -34.34
N TYR A 67 -33.41 -9.62 -34.85
CA TYR A 67 -33.64 -8.17 -34.89
C TYR A 67 -33.82 -7.67 -33.46
N PHE A 68 -34.79 -8.21 -32.74
CA PHE A 68 -35.16 -7.79 -31.39
C PHE A 68 -34.01 -7.55 -30.39
N ARG A 69 -32.92 -8.30 -30.48
CA ARG A 69 -31.72 -8.12 -29.63
C ARG A 69 -31.01 -6.78 -29.84
N VAL A 70 -30.91 -6.30 -31.08
CA VAL A 70 -30.24 -5.03 -31.41
C VAL A 70 -31.09 -3.85 -30.93
N GLU A 71 -32.39 -3.89 -31.17
CA GLU A 71 -33.35 -2.89 -30.72
C GLU A 71 -33.41 -2.79 -29.19
N LEU A 72 -33.40 -3.92 -28.47
CA LEU A 72 -33.28 -3.93 -27.00
C LEU A 72 -31.98 -3.26 -26.52
N THR A 73 -30.88 -3.52 -27.22
CA THR A 73 -29.58 -2.91 -26.91
C THR A 73 -29.64 -1.39 -27.10
N GLU A 74 -30.30 -0.92 -28.17
CA GLU A 74 -30.47 0.51 -28.47
C GLU A 74 -31.37 1.22 -27.44
N ILE A 75 -32.42 0.56 -26.95
CA ILE A 75 -33.26 1.08 -25.86
C ILE A 75 -32.44 1.27 -24.58
N LEU A 76 -31.62 0.26 -24.22
CA LEU A 76 -30.83 0.28 -22.98
C LEU A 76 -29.69 1.29 -23.01
N VAL A 77 -29.03 1.48 -24.16
CA VAL A 77 -27.93 2.45 -24.29
C VAL A 77 -28.45 3.90 -24.14
N ASN A 78 -29.69 4.15 -24.57
CA ASN A 78 -30.25 5.49 -24.63
C ASN A 78 -31.27 5.76 -23.50
N VAL A 79 -31.21 5.09 -22.35
CA VAL A 79 -32.14 5.41 -21.23
C VAL A 79 -31.84 6.82 -20.68
N PRO A 80 -32.83 7.75 -20.63
CA PRO A 80 -32.61 9.07 -20.06
C PRO A 80 -32.28 9.02 -18.56
N GLN A 81 -31.40 9.90 -18.08
CA GLN A 81 -31.09 10.01 -16.63
C GLN A 81 -32.33 10.22 -15.76
N LYS A 82 -33.32 10.99 -16.24
CA LYS A 82 -34.58 11.24 -15.52
C LYS A 82 -35.47 9.98 -15.38
N LEU A 83 -35.16 8.90 -16.09
CA LEU A 83 -35.91 7.64 -16.10
C LEU A 83 -35.06 6.44 -15.64
N MET A 84 -33.96 6.66 -14.91
CA MET A 84 -33.07 5.57 -14.48
C MET A 84 -33.79 4.53 -13.62
N MET A 85 -34.70 4.95 -12.73
CA MET A 85 -35.50 4.02 -11.93
C MET A 85 -36.35 3.07 -12.80
N GLN A 86 -37.03 3.60 -13.83
CA GLN A 86 -37.80 2.79 -14.78
C GLN A 86 -36.88 1.91 -15.63
N GLY A 87 -35.70 2.42 -16.00
CA GLY A 87 -34.67 1.65 -16.70
C GLY A 87 -34.15 0.46 -15.87
N LEU A 88 -33.88 0.65 -14.58
CA LEU A 88 -33.44 -0.43 -13.69
C LEU A 88 -34.52 -1.48 -13.49
N ARG A 89 -35.78 -1.08 -13.32
CA ARG A 89 -36.92 -2.02 -13.25
C ARG A 89 -37.14 -2.78 -14.57
N PHE A 90 -36.89 -2.12 -15.70
CA PHE A 90 -36.89 -2.76 -17.01
C PHE A 90 -35.81 -3.85 -17.08
N VAL A 91 -34.59 -3.54 -16.62
CA VAL A 91 -33.47 -4.49 -16.53
C VAL A 91 -33.80 -5.65 -15.58
N GLU A 92 -34.37 -5.38 -14.41
CA GLU A 92 -34.81 -6.40 -13.44
C GLU A 92 -35.81 -7.39 -14.07
N SER A 93 -36.80 -6.87 -14.79
CA SER A 93 -37.78 -7.71 -15.48
C SER A 93 -37.15 -8.50 -16.63
N LEU A 94 -36.15 -7.96 -17.32
CA LEU A 94 -35.44 -8.66 -18.38
C LEU A 94 -34.54 -9.77 -17.84
N ILE A 95 -33.87 -9.55 -16.71
CA ILE A 95 -33.03 -10.55 -16.04
C ILE A 95 -33.88 -11.78 -15.67
N ASN A 96 -35.10 -11.57 -15.17
CA ASN A 96 -36.04 -12.64 -14.82
C ASN A 96 -36.73 -13.31 -16.02
N SER A 97 -36.52 -12.83 -17.25
CA SER A 97 -37.16 -13.35 -18.47
C SER A 97 -36.40 -14.53 -19.10
N ASN A 98 -37.07 -15.33 -19.93
CA ASN A 98 -36.45 -16.45 -20.66
C ASN A 98 -35.41 -15.99 -21.69
N VAL A 99 -35.41 -14.71 -22.05
CA VAL A 99 -34.44 -14.11 -22.98
C VAL A 99 -33.04 -14.11 -22.37
N PHE A 100 -32.91 -13.88 -21.07
CA PHE A 100 -31.61 -13.83 -20.40
C PHE A 100 -30.96 -15.21 -20.22
N VAL A 101 -31.77 -16.28 -20.21
CA VAL A 101 -31.29 -17.67 -20.14
C VAL A 101 -30.49 -18.05 -21.40
N ARG A 102 -30.79 -17.44 -22.55
CA ARG A 102 -30.11 -17.72 -23.83
C ARG A 102 -28.77 -16.98 -23.90
N GLN A 103 -27.68 -17.74 -24.02
CA GLN A 103 -26.29 -17.24 -24.09
C GLN A 103 -26.09 -16.10 -25.09
N GLU A 104 -26.57 -16.25 -26.33
CA GLU A 104 -26.41 -15.24 -27.38
C GLU A 104 -27.08 -13.89 -27.07
N CYS A 105 -28.17 -13.88 -26.29
CA CYS A 105 -28.79 -12.63 -25.83
C CYS A 105 -27.95 -11.99 -24.72
N ARG A 106 -27.45 -12.82 -23.81
CA ARG A 106 -26.63 -12.37 -22.67
C ARG A 106 -25.37 -11.68 -23.15
N LEU A 107 -24.70 -12.20 -24.19
CA LEU A 107 -23.51 -11.58 -24.79
C LEU A 107 -23.73 -10.12 -25.24
N LEU A 108 -24.94 -9.76 -25.69
CA LEU A 108 -25.26 -8.41 -26.15
C LEU A 108 -25.87 -7.53 -25.05
N LEU A 109 -26.79 -8.09 -24.26
CA LEU A 109 -27.58 -7.35 -23.27
C LEU A 109 -26.81 -7.11 -21.97
N LEU A 110 -26.02 -8.09 -21.51
CA LEU A 110 -25.29 -7.99 -20.24
C LEU A 110 -24.37 -6.77 -20.20
N PRO A 111 -23.53 -6.48 -21.22
CA PRO A 111 -22.71 -5.26 -21.22
C PRO A 111 -23.53 -3.95 -21.13
N CYS A 112 -24.77 -3.94 -21.64
CA CYS A 112 -25.65 -2.77 -21.55
C CYS A 112 -26.24 -2.62 -20.14
N PHE A 113 -26.72 -3.72 -19.55
CA PHE A 113 -27.21 -3.74 -18.17
C PHE A 113 -26.13 -3.25 -17.20
N LEU A 114 -24.92 -3.78 -17.33
CA LEU A 114 -23.79 -3.43 -16.48
C LEU A 114 -23.35 -1.97 -16.66
N ARG A 115 -23.44 -1.40 -17.88
CA ARG A 115 -23.15 0.02 -18.12
C ARG A 115 -24.18 0.95 -17.48
N LEU A 116 -25.47 0.61 -17.55
CA LEU A 116 -26.51 1.36 -16.85
C LEU A 116 -26.30 1.34 -15.33
N LEU A 117 -26.03 0.15 -14.77
CA LEU A 117 -25.73 -0.02 -13.34
C LEU A 117 -24.46 0.74 -12.93
N LYS A 118 -23.42 0.71 -13.76
CA LYS A 118 -22.20 1.48 -13.54
C LYS A 118 -22.51 2.98 -13.45
N ASN A 119 -23.28 3.52 -14.38
CA ASN A 119 -23.64 4.94 -14.37
C ASN A 119 -24.40 5.31 -13.08
N CYS A 120 -25.37 4.50 -12.65
CA CYS A 120 -26.08 4.69 -11.37
C CYS A 120 -25.13 4.67 -10.17
N ILE A 121 -24.18 3.73 -10.13
CA ILE A 121 -23.20 3.60 -9.04
C ILE A 121 -22.25 4.81 -9.01
N GLU A 122 -21.84 5.32 -10.18
CA GLU A 122 -20.95 6.48 -10.28
C GLU A 122 -21.68 7.77 -9.85
N THR A 123 -22.91 7.99 -10.33
CA THR A 123 -23.72 9.18 -9.98
C THR A 123 -24.31 9.13 -8.58
N GLY A 124 -24.46 7.94 -8.00
CA GLY A 124 -25.11 7.75 -6.70
C GLY A 124 -26.63 7.66 -6.77
N ASP A 125 -27.21 7.50 -7.97
CA ASP A 125 -28.65 7.44 -8.19
C ASP A 125 -29.19 6.02 -7.98
N GLU A 126 -30.31 5.89 -7.26
CA GLU A 126 -31.06 4.62 -7.11
C GLU A 126 -30.19 3.42 -6.69
N LEU A 127 -29.31 3.63 -5.70
CA LEU A 127 -28.36 2.62 -5.23
C LEU A 127 -29.05 1.34 -4.70
N ASP A 128 -30.19 1.47 -4.01
CA ASP A 128 -30.93 0.32 -3.46
C ASP A 128 -31.43 -0.61 -4.57
N LEU A 129 -32.05 -0.02 -5.60
CA LEU A 129 -32.52 -0.75 -6.78
C LEU A 129 -31.33 -1.36 -7.54
N SER A 130 -30.25 -0.60 -7.70
CA SER A 130 -29.04 -1.09 -8.35
C SER A 130 -28.47 -2.32 -7.65
N ALA A 131 -28.41 -2.32 -6.30
CA ALA A 131 -27.98 -3.47 -5.52
C ALA A 131 -28.92 -4.68 -5.70
N SER A 132 -30.25 -4.46 -5.67
CA SER A 132 -31.24 -5.52 -5.90
C SER A 132 -31.09 -6.17 -7.27
N VAL A 133 -30.94 -5.35 -8.33
CA VAL A 133 -30.74 -5.83 -9.70
C VAL A 133 -29.46 -6.65 -9.83
N ILE A 134 -28.36 -6.21 -9.20
CA ILE A 134 -27.10 -6.96 -9.22
C ILE A 134 -27.25 -8.29 -8.48
N LEU A 135 -27.87 -8.31 -7.31
CA LEU A 135 -28.11 -9.55 -6.55
C LEU A 135 -28.98 -10.52 -7.35
N GLY A 136 -30.07 -10.05 -7.97
CA GLY A 136 -30.91 -10.88 -8.84
C GLY A 136 -30.16 -11.43 -10.05
N LEU A 137 -29.25 -10.65 -10.64
CA LEU A 137 -28.35 -11.12 -11.69
C LEU A 137 -27.42 -12.24 -11.20
N PHE A 138 -26.87 -12.11 -9.99
CA PHE A 138 -26.03 -13.15 -9.39
C PHE A 138 -26.84 -14.42 -9.05
N ASP A 139 -28.08 -14.28 -8.57
CA ASP A 139 -28.95 -15.41 -8.27
C ASP A 139 -29.31 -16.20 -9.52
N ILE A 140 -29.57 -15.53 -10.65
CA ILE A 140 -29.85 -16.20 -11.92
C ILE A 140 -28.58 -16.80 -12.52
N LEU A 141 -27.42 -16.15 -12.44
CA LEU A 141 -26.21 -16.72 -13.04
C LEU A 141 -25.54 -17.80 -12.19
N TYR A 142 -25.64 -17.72 -10.86
CA TYR A 142 -24.86 -18.56 -9.94
C TYR A 142 -25.70 -19.26 -8.86
N GLY A 143 -27.03 -19.08 -8.85
CA GLY A 143 -27.92 -19.75 -7.90
C GLY A 143 -27.89 -21.28 -8.05
N ARG A 144 -28.06 -21.99 -6.92
CA ARG A 144 -27.99 -23.47 -6.87
C ARG A 144 -28.95 -24.18 -7.82
N ASN A 145 -30.11 -23.57 -8.11
CA ASN A 145 -31.15 -24.09 -9.00
C ASN A 145 -31.17 -23.40 -10.36
N SER A 146 -30.10 -22.68 -10.73
CA SER A 146 -30.09 -21.94 -11.98
C SER A 146 -30.05 -22.86 -13.20
N THR A 147 -30.92 -22.56 -14.16
CA THR A 147 -30.93 -23.14 -15.51
C THR A 147 -29.86 -22.54 -16.43
N CYS A 148 -29.23 -21.45 -15.98
CA CYS A 148 -28.33 -20.61 -16.76
C CYS A 148 -26.91 -20.71 -16.19
N LYS A 149 -25.95 -21.21 -16.97
CA LYS A 149 -24.53 -21.19 -16.59
C LYS A 149 -23.83 -19.98 -17.23
N PRO A 150 -23.03 -19.22 -16.48
CA PRO A 150 -22.29 -18.08 -17.01
C PRO A 150 -21.06 -18.58 -17.77
N ASP A 151 -20.75 -17.92 -18.88
CA ASP A 151 -19.54 -18.13 -19.65
C ASP A 151 -18.41 -17.22 -19.18
N ASN A 152 -17.20 -17.47 -19.66
CA ASN A 152 -16.03 -16.63 -19.38
C ASN A 152 -16.27 -15.16 -19.78
N CYS A 153 -17.00 -14.91 -20.87
CA CYS A 153 -17.33 -13.55 -21.32
C CYS A 153 -18.25 -12.81 -20.32
N ASP A 154 -19.18 -13.52 -19.68
CA ASP A 154 -20.07 -12.92 -18.68
C ASP A 154 -19.30 -12.49 -17.45
N VAL A 155 -18.40 -13.35 -16.96
CA VAL A 155 -17.49 -13.04 -15.84
C VAL A 155 -16.61 -11.84 -16.18
N GLU A 156 -16.01 -11.82 -17.38
CA GLU A 156 -15.15 -10.72 -17.82
C GLU A 156 -15.89 -9.39 -17.99
N ASN A 157 -17.17 -9.41 -18.39
CA ASN A 157 -18.00 -8.21 -18.48
C ASN A 157 -18.37 -7.69 -17.08
N ILE A 158 -18.82 -8.57 -16.18
CA ILE A 158 -19.18 -8.20 -14.80
C ILE A 158 -17.98 -7.59 -14.08
N VAL A 159 -16.84 -8.29 -14.09
CA VAL A 159 -15.60 -7.81 -13.48
C VAL A 159 -15.10 -6.54 -14.18
N GLY A 160 -15.12 -6.55 -15.52
CA GLY A 160 -14.67 -5.44 -16.36
C GLY A 160 -15.35 -4.12 -16.07
N ILE A 161 -16.67 -4.16 -15.86
CA ILE A 161 -17.52 -2.96 -15.78
C ILE A 161 -17.83 -2.58 -14.33
N LEU A 162 -18.07 -3.53 -13.44
CA LEU A 162 -18.59 -3.24 -12.09
C LEU A 162 -17.55 -3.29 -10.97
N LEU A 163 -16.43 -4.01 -11.11
CA LEU A 163 -15.49 -4.22 -9.98
C LEU A 163 -14.98 -2.90 -9.40
N ARG A 164 -14.33 -2.06 -10.23
CA ARG A 164 -13.75 -0.79 -9.77
C ARG A 164 -14.81 0.22 -9.30
N PRO A 165 -15.95 0.45 -10.01
CA PRO A 165 -17.00 1.33 -9.51
C PRO A 165 -17.59 0.92 -8.17
N ILE A 166 -17.79 -0.38 -7.94
CA ILE A 166 -18.29 -0.89 -6.65
C ILE A 166 -17.25 -0.70 -5.56
N MET A 167 -15.97 -0.98 -5.82
CA MET A 167 -14.90 -0.71 -4.87
C MET A 167 -14.88 0.77 -4.45
N GLN A 168 -14.92 1.67 -5.43
CA GLN A 168 -14.93 3.11 -5.19
C GLN A 168 -16.19 3.58 -4.45
N LEU A 169 -17.36 2.98 -4.71
CA LEU A 169 -18.57 3.26 -3.94
C LEU A 169 -18.42 2.81 -2.48
N VAL A 170 -17.92 1.61 -2.22
CA VAL A 170 -17.74 1.10 -0.84
C VAL A 170 -16.78 1.99 -0.04
N VAL A 171 -15.73 2.51 -0.68
CA VAL A 171 -14.81 3.50 -0.09
C VAL A 171 -15.51 4.84 0.13
N ARG A 172 -16.23 5.40 -0.85
CA ARG A 172 -16.99 6.67 -0.64
C ARG A 172 -17.97 6.58 0.55
N MET A 173 -18.58 5.40 0.74
CA MET A 173 -19.50 5.13 1.84
C MET A 173 -18.80 4.91 3.20
N SER A 174 -17.47 4.79 3.27
CA SER A 174 -16.74 4.78 4.56
C SER A 174 -16.58 6.16 5.18
N ASP A 175 -16.52 7.19 4.35
CA ASP A 175 -16.20 8.55 4.80
C ASP A 175 -17.48 9.35 5.17
N SER A 176 -18.64 8.81 4.82
CA SER A 176 -19.96 9.40 5.09
C SER A 176 -20.42 9.08 6.52
N SER A 177 -21.03 10.05 7.20
CA SER A 177 -21.52 9.90 8.58
C SER A 177 -22.43 8.67 8.77
N PRO A 178 -22.34 7.94 9.90
CA PRO A 178 -23.07 6.69 10.11
C PRO A 178 -24.58 6.96 10.33
N SER A 179 -25.37 6.85 9.26
CA SER A 179 -26.82 6.68 9.34
C SER A 179 -27.16 5.18 9.24
N PRO A 180 -28.23 4.70 9.90
CA PRO A 180 -28.60 3.27 9.87
C PRO A 180 -28.86 2.77 8.44
N ASN A 181 -29.55 3.56 7.60
CA ASN A 181 -29.79 3.22 6.20
C ASN A 181 -28.50 3.10 5.38
N ASN A 182 -27.50 3.94 5.67
CA ASN A 182 -26.20 3.86 4.99
C ASN A 182 -25.41 2.60 5.37
N GLN A 183 -25.60 2.05 6.57
CA GLN A 183 -24.94 0.82 7.02
C GLN A 183 -25.47 -0.42 6.29
N ASP A 184 -26.79 -0.56 6.20
CA ASP A 184 -27.42 -1.67 5.46
C ASP A 184 -27.03 -1.63 3.98
N MET A 185 -27.00 -0.44 3.40
CA MET A 185 -26.55 -0.24 2.03
C MET A 185 -25.11 -0.65 1.82
N LYS A 186 -24.22 -0.22 2.72
CA LYS A 186 -22.81 -0.61 2.67
C LYS A 186 -22.65 -2.14 2.75
N LEU A 187 -23.40 -2.82 3.61
CA LEU A 187 -23.39 -4.28 3.74
C LEU A 187 -23.80 -4.97 2.43
N LYS A 188 -24.87 -4.50 1.75
CA LYS A 188 -25.28 -5.03 0.44
C LYS A 188 -24.16 -4.93 -0.59
N TYR A 189 -23.50 -3.78 -0.70
CA TYR A 189 -22.41 -3.59 -1.66
C TYR A 189 -21.12 -4.34 -1.29
N VAL A 190 -20.82 -4.52 0.00
CA VAL A 190 -19.72 -5.40 0.45
C VAL A 190 -20.01 -6.85 0.07
N ALA A 191 -21.24 -7.32 0.24
CA ALA A 191 -21.63 -8.67 -0.18
C ALA A 191 -21.52 -8.85 -1.71
N ILE A 192 -21.98 -7.87 -2.49
CA ILE A 192 -21.82 -7.85 -3.96
C ILE A 192 -20.34 -7.87 -4.35
N LEU A 193 -19.50 -7.06 -3.69
CA LEU A 193 -18.06 -7.03 -3.94
C LEU A 193 -17.43 -8.41 -3.69
N ILE A 194 -17.72 -9.03 -2.54
CA ILE A 194 -17.22 -10.36 -2.21
C ILE A 194 -17.71 -11.39 -3.23
N ALA A 195 -18.96 -11.30 -3.70
CA ALA A 195 -19.50 -12.18 -4.73
C ALA A 195 -18.76 -12.03 -6.08
N ILE A 196 -18.48 -10.79 -6.51
CA ILE A 196 -17.69 -10.54 -7.73
C ILE A 196 -16.27 -11.12 -7.58
N LEU A 197 -15.61 -10.87 -6.44
CA LEU A 197 -14.25 -11.36 -6.17
C LEU A 197 -14.20 -12.90 -6.05
N ASP A 198 -15.23 -13.53 -5.49
CA ASP A 198 -15.32 -14.99 -5.40
C ASP A 198 -15.36 -15.64 -6.79
N LYS A 199 -16.09 -15.05 -7.74
CA LYS A 199 -16.20 -15.56 -9.11
C LYS A 199 -15.00 -15.23 -10.00
N LEU A 200 -14.08 -14.41 -9.54
CA LEU A 200 -12.89 -14.06 -10.28
C LEU A 200 -11.93 -15.26 -10.38
N THR A 201 -11.70 -15.79 -11.59
CA THR A 201 -10.71 -16.85 -11.82
C THR A 201 -9.33 -16.25 -12.12
N ALA A 202 -8.26 -17.05 -12.04
CA ALA A 202 -6.91 -16.60 -12.37
C ALA A 202 -6.80 -16.09 -13.82
N CYS A 203 -7.48 -16.76 -14.77
CA CYS A 203 -7.52 -16.35 -16.17
C CYS A 203 -8.28 -15.02 -16.35
N SER A 204 -9.48 -14.91 -15.76
CA SER A 204 -10.29 -13.68 -15.85
C SER A 204 -9.58 -12.50 -15.21
N TYR A 205 -8.88 -12.70 -14.09
CA TYR A 205 -8.06 -11.68 -13.45
C TYR A 205 -6.89 -11.25 -14.35
N SER A 206 -6.14 -12.21 -14.90
CA SER A 206 -5.03 -11.90 -15.82
C SER A 206 -5.50 -11.08 -17.03
N ASN A 207 -6.65 -11.44 -17.62
CA ASN A 207 -7.25 -10.69 -18.72
C ASN A 207 -7.70 -9.30 -18.30
N TYR A 208 -8.28 -9.13 -17.10
CA TYR A 208 -8.65 -7.84 -16.56
C TYR A 208 -7.43 -6.92 -16.38
N ILE A 209 -6.34 -7.43 -15.79
CA ILE A 209 -5.10 -6.68 -15.57
C ILE A 209 -4.44 -6.26 -16.89
N LYS A 210 -4.59 -7.04 -17.97
CA LYS A 210 -4.08 -6.67 -19.31
C LYS A 210 -4.80 -5.47 -19.92
N ARG A 211 -6.01 -5.11 -19.47
CA ARG A 211 -6.77 -3.95 -19.98
C ARG A 211 -6.20 -2.61 -19.52
N PHE A 212 -5.37 -2.60 -18.48
CA PHE A 212 -4.71 -1.39 -18.02
C PHE A 212 -3.54 -1.03 -18.94
N GLY A 213 -3.68 0.08 -19.66
CA GLY A 213 -2.67 0.59 -20.59
C GLY A 213 -1.46 1.20 -19.88
N HIS A 214 -1.69 2.05 -18.87
CA HIS A 214 -0.63 2.67 -18.09
C HIS A 214 -0.35 1.93 -16.77
N PRO A 215 0.92 1.79 -16.37
CA PRO A 215 1.30 1.14 -15.11
C PRO A 215 0.87 1.94 -13.87
N VAL A 216 0.63 3.24 -14.01
CA VAL A 216 0.11 4.10 -12.93
C VAL A 216 -1.34 3.75 -12.62
N ASP A 217 -2.20 3.66 -13.64
CA ASP A 217 -3.60 3.25 -13.45
C ASP A 217 -3.73 1.86 -12.79
N LEU A 218 -2.80 0.95 -13.13
CA LEU A 218 -2.72 -0.37 -12.52
C LEU A 218 -2.28 -0.28 -11.06
N ALA A 219 -1.31 0.57 -10.74
CA ALA A 219 -0.86 0.81 -9.37
C ALA A 219 -1.99 1.39 -8.51
N ASP A 220 -2.71 2.40 -9.03
CA ASP A 220 -3.85 3.02 -8.34
C ASP A 220 -4.94 2.00 -8.06
N PHE A 221 -5.30 1.18 -9.06
CA PHE A 221 -6.27 0.10 -8.86
C PHE A 221 -5.82 -0.91 -7.79
N LEU A 222 -4.54 -1.31 -7.80
CA LEU A 222 -4.02 -2.25 -6.79
C LEU A 222 -4.01 -1.62 -5.39
N THR A 223 -3.61 -0.36 -5.26
CA THR A 223 -3.64 0.36 -3.98
C THR A 223 -5.08 0.56 -3.49
N GLU A 224 -6.02 0.95 -4.35
CA GLU A 224 -7.46 0.99 -4.03
C GLU A 224 -7.95 -0.37 -3.50
N MET A 225 -7.56 -1.46 -4.16
CA MET A 225 -7.92 -2.83 -3.77
C MET A 225 -7.31 -3.25 -2.43
N PHE A 226 -6.02 -3.00 -2.21
CA PHE A 226 -5.34 -3.34 -0.96
C PHE A 226 -5.90 -2.55 0.21
N MET A 227 -6.08 -1.23 0.06
CA MET A 227 -6.64 -0.38 1.11
C MET A 227 -8.08 -0.76 1.46
N LEU A 228 -8.89 -1.12 0.46
CA LEU A 228 -10.25 -1.61 0.69
C LEU A 228 -10.27 -2.95 1.43
N ILE A 229 -9.44 -3.92 1.01
CA ILE A 229 -9.34 -5.21 1.71
C ILE A 229 -8.87 -4.98 3.16
N LYS A 230 -7.88 -4.11 3.36
CA LYS A 230 -7.37 -3.75 4.69
C LYS A 230 -8.47 -3.18 5.59
N ASP A 231 -9.24 -2.19 5.12
CA ASP A 231 -10.37 -1.64 5.90
C ASP A 231 -11.41 -2.72 6.24
N LEU A 232 -11.77 -3.58 5.28
CA LEU A 232 -12.78 -4.63 5.50
C LEU A 232 -12.30 -5.75 6.44
N VAL A 233 -10.99 -5.95 6.56
CA VAL A 233 -10.37 -6.89 7.51
C VAL A 233 -10.27 -6.29 8.90
N GLU A 234 -9.82 -5.04 9.01
CA GLU A 234 -9.67 -4.34 10.30
C GLU A 234 -11.04 -4.02 10.92
N ASN A 235 -12.00 -3.61 10.09
CA ASN A 235 -13.36 -3.24 10.47
C ASN A 235 -14.36 -4.23 9.87
N CYS A 236 -14.28 -5.51 10.26
CA CYS A 236 -15.21 -6.52 9.78
C CYS A 236 -16.66 -6.09 10.08
N ARG A 237 -17.45 -5.92 9.02
CA ARG A 237 -18.83 -5.41 9.12
C ARG A 237 -19.85 -6.50 9.49
N PHE A 238 -19.46 -7.76 9.38
CA PHE A 238 -20.28 -8.87 9.82
C PHE A 238 -20.22 -9.01 11.34
N ALA A 239 -21.34 -9.44 11.94
CA ALA A 239 -21.37 -9.77 13.35
C ALA A 239 -20.31 -10.84 13.69
N PRO A 240 -19.63 -10.76 14.85
CA PRO A 240 -18.55 -11.68 15.19
C PRO A 240 -18.98 -13.16 15.21
N ASP A 241 -20.26 -13.43 15.44
CA ASP A 241 -20.85 -14.77 15.46
C ASP A 241 -21.04 -15.37 14.07
N TRP A 242 -20.94 -14.57 13.00
CA TRP A 242 -21.14 -15.01 11.62
C TRP A 242 -19.85 -15.62 11.04
N PHE A 243 -19.28 -16.59 11.76
CA PHE A 243 -17.99 -17.21 11.45
C PHE A 243 -17.91 -17.73 10.00
N HIS A 244 -18.99 -18.30 9.47
CA HIS A 244 -19.01 -18.81 8.10
C HIS A 244 -18.86 -17.70 7.05
N LEU A 245 -19.55 -16.57 7.23
CA LEU A 245 -19.45 -15.44 6.30
C LEU A 245 -18.07 -14.77 6.40
N ILE A 246 -17.56 -14.59 7.61
CA ILE A 246 -16.20 -14.06 7.86
C ILE A 246 -15.15 -15.00 7.23
N PHE A 247 -15.31 -16.31 7.36
CA PHE A 247 -14.41 -17.28 6.75
C PHE A 247 -14.46 -17.21 5.21
N VAL A 248 -15.65 -17.14 4.62
CA VAL A 248 -15.82 -17.01 3.16
C VAL A 248 -15.17 -15.72 2.67
N GLN A 249 -15.45 -14.57 3.30
CA GLN A 249 -14.81 -13.29 3.00
C GLN A 249 -13.29 -13.42 3.01
N ASN A 250 -12.72 -13.96 4.09
CA ASN A 250 -11.28 -14.09 4.22
C ASN A 250 -10.66 -15.06 3.22
N SER A 251 -11.36 -16.14 2.86
CA SER A 251 -10.90 -17.07 1.83
C SER A 251 -10.87 -16.43 0.43
N VAL A 252 -11.85 -15.58 0.12
CA VAL A 252 -11.90 -14.80 -1.12
C VAL A 252 -10.80 -13.75 -1.13
N PHE A 253 -10.61 -13.01 -0.04
CA PHE A 253 -9.54 -12.01 0.07
C PHE A 253 -8.16 -12.65 -0.08
N LEU A 254 -7.90 -13.79 0.55
CA LEU A 254 -6.65 -14.51 0.39
C LEU A 254 -6.42 -14.93 -1.08
N LYS A 255 -7.46 -15.43 -1.75
CA LYS A 255 -7.40 -15.78 -3.18
C LYS A 255 -7.01 -14.56 -4.02
N ILE A 256 -7.62 -13.41 -3.79
CA ILE A 256 -7.31 -12.17 -4.52
C ILE A 256 -5.89 -11.67 -4.19
N LEU A 257 -5.46 -11.72 -2.93
CA LEU A 257 -4.10 -11.37 -2.53
C LEU A 257 -3.05 -12.25 -3.23
N SER A 258 -3.31 -13.54 -3.41
CA SER A 258 -2.41 -14.44 -4.16
C SER A 258 -2.29 -14.06 -5.64
N PHE A 259 -3.40 -13.67 -6.28
CA PHE A 259 -3.38 -13.19 -7.67
C PHE A 259 -2.65 -11.85 -7.79
N ALA A 260 -2.86 -10.97 -6.82
CA ALA A 260 -2.23 -9.67 -6.76
C ALA A 260 -0.73 -9.76 -6.49
N ALA A 261 -0.29 -10.66 -5.61
CA ALA A 261 1.12 -10.91 -5.33
C ALA A 261 1.90 -11.25 -6.60
N GLU A 262 1.34 -12.12 -7.45
CA GLU A 262 1.94 -12.48 -8.74
C GLU A 262 1.97 -11.30 -9.72
N THR A 263 0.95 -10.45 -9.71
CA THR A 263 0.90 -9.23 -10.55
C THR A 263 1.91 -8.19 -10.11
N VAL A 264 1.99 -7.93 -8.80
CA VAL A 264 3.00 -7.04 -8.20
C VAL A 264 4.39 -7.48 -8.60
N ARG A 265 4.64 -8.80 -8.49
CA ARG A 265 5.91 -9.40 -8.88
C ARG A 265 6.24 -9.23 -10.36
N LEU A 266 5.30 -9.49 -11.28
CA LEU A 266 5.57 -9.48 -12.71
C LEU A 266 5.62 -8.08 -13.33
N ARG A 267 4.75 -7.17 -12.89
CA ARG A 267 4.56 -5.85 -13.53
C ARG A 267 5.36 -4.73 -12.87
N PHE A 268 5.75 -4.91 -11.61
CA PHE A 268 6.49 -3.92 -10.83
C PHE A 268 7.86 -4.47 -10.38
N ALA A 269 8.50 -5.23 -11.27
CA ALA A 269 9.86 -5.73 -11.09
C ALA A 269 10.94 -4.71 -11.50
N ASP A 270 10.63 -3.73 -12.34
CA ASP A 270 11.62 -2.81 -12.93
C ASP A 270 12.01 -1.67 -11.94
N PRO A 271 13.28 -1.49 -11.54
CA PRO A 271 13.71 -0.56 -10.48
C PRO A 271 13.44 0.93 -10.70
N SER A 272 12.99 1.36 -11.87
CA SER A 272 13.07 2.75 -12.33
C SER A 272 11.94 3.70 -11.87
N ARG A 273 10.93 3.26 -11.08
CA ARG A 273 9.72 4.08 -10.81
C ARG A 273 9.29 4.14 -9.35
N ALA A 274 9.16 5.37 -8.80
CA ALA A 274 8.73 5.64 -7.42
C ALA A 274 7.30 5.12 -7.07
N VAL A 275 6.40 5.06 -8.05
CA VAL A 275 5.03 4.53 -7.91
C VAL A 275 5.00 3.07 -7.45
N GLN A 276 6.12 2.35 -7.58
CA GLN A 276 6.22 0.96 -7.16
C GLN A 276 6.30 0.81 -5.64
N CYS A 277 6.96 1.76 -4.95
CA CYS A 277 7.22 1.59 -3.52
C CYS A 277 5.94 1.63 -2.68
N THR A 278 4.93 2.38 -3.14
CA THR A 278 3.61 2.46 -2.51
C THR A 278 2.85 1.13 -2.62
N VAL A 279 2.80 0.53 -3.82
CA VAL A 279 2.09 -0.74 -4.06
C VAL A 279 2.64 -1.88 -3.18
N TYR A 280 3.97 -2.01 -3.07
CA TYR A 280 4.57 -3.00 -2.18
C TYR A 280 4.25 -2.73 -0.71
N LYS A 281 4.34 -1.46 -0.27
CA LYS A 281 4.00 -1.05 1.09
C LYS A 281 2.55 -1.41 1.43
N ASP A 282 1.60 -1.04 0.58
CA ASP A 282 0.17 -1.29 0.79
C ASP A 282 -0.14 -2.78 0.79
N PHE A 283 0.49 -3.55 -0.10
CA PHE A 283 0.38 -5.01 -0.12
C PHE A 283 0.86 -5.65 1.19
N PHE A 284 2.06 -5.29 1.66
CA PHE A 284 2.61 -5.84 2.91
C PHE A 284 1.77 -5.45 4.12
N GLN A 285 1.33 -4.20 4.22
CA GLN A 285 0.46 -3.76 5.30
C GLN A 285 -0.88 -4.49 5.30
N THR A 286 -1.47 -4.71 4.13
CA THR A 286 -2.73 -5.45 3.98
C THR A 286 -2.59 -6.92 4.39
N CYS A 287 -1.52 -7.59 3.95
CA CYS A 287 -1.24 -8.97 4.36
C CYS A 287 -1.02 -9.09 5.87
N VAL A 288 -0.31 -8.13 6.48
CA VAL A 288 -0.07 -8.12 7.93
C VAL A 288 -1.38 -7.90 8.70
N ALA A 289 -2.22 -6.94 8.28
CA ALA A 289 -3.55 -6.74 8.85
C ALA A 289 -4.41 -8.01 8.73
N PHE A 290 -4.36 -8.68 7.58
CA PHE A 290 -5.05 -9.97 7.35
C PHE A 290 -4.60 -11.07 8.31
N ILE A 291 -3.33 -11.15 8.66
CA ILE A 291 -2.84 -12.20 9.57
C ILE A 291 -3.15 -11.87 11.04
N ILE A 292 -3.09 -10.60 11.43
CA ILE A 292 -3.29 -10.16 12.82
C ILE A 292 -4.77 -10.17 13.22
N GLN A 293 -5.69 -10.10 12.26
CA GLN A 293 -7.14 -9.94 12.50
C GLN A 293 -7.69 -10.83 13.62
N LYS A 294 -8.46 -10.21 14.53
CA LYS A 294 -8.98 -10.87 15.75
C LYS A 294 -9.86 -12.08 15.45
N HIS A 295 -10.65 -12.02 14.38
CA HIS A 295 -11.60 -13.07 13.99
C HIS A 295 -10.97 -14.37 13.50
N LEU A 296 -9.72 -14.32 13.02
CA LEU A 296 -8.96 -15.53 12.65
C LEU A 296 -8.09 -16.05 13.81
N GLN A 297 -8.01 -15.34 14.93
CA GLN A 297 -7.21 -15.82 16.06
C GLN A 297 -7.92 -16.97 16.79
N PRO A 298 -7.19 -18.05 17.13
CA PRO A 298 -7.78 -19.27 17.69
C PRO A 298 -8.48 -19.07 19.04
N LYS A 299 -8.25 -17.94 19.73
CA LYS A 299 -8.92 -17.60 21.00
C LYS A 299 -10.43 -17.31 20.85
N MET A 300 -10.91 -16.88 19.68
CA MET A 300 -12.34 -16.59 19.44
C MET A 300 -13.13 -17.75 18.84
N ALA A 301 -12.47 -18.82 18.38
CA ALA A 301 -13.15 -19.97 17.81
C ALA A 301 -13.77 -20.83 18.93
N LEU A 302 -15.07 -20.63 19.19
CA LEU A 302 -15.85 -21.42 20.17
C LEU A 302 -15.72 -22.94 19.96
N ASP A 303 -15.44 -23.39 18.73
CA ASP A 303 -15.23 -24.79 18.40
C ASP A 303 -13.89 -25.01 17.70
N LYS A 304 -12.86 -25.38 18.48
CA LYS A 304 -11.53 -25.79 17.98
C LYS A 304 -11.58 -26.93 16.94
N ARG A 305 -12.70 -27.66 16.80
CA ARG A 305 -12.80 -28.91 16.02
C ARG A 305 -13.34 -28.75 14.59
N LYS A 306 -13.95 -27.62 14.22
CA LYS A 306 -14.50 -27.41 12.86
C LYS A 306 -13.56 -26.67 11.91
N LEU A 307 -12.53 -26.00 12.44
CA LEU A 307 -11.52 -25.27 11.66
C LEU A 307 -10.30 -26.13 11.30
N THR A 308 -10.08 -27.26 12.00
CA THR A 308 -8.87 -28.10 11.91
C THR A 308 -8.69 -28.83 10.58
N HIS A 309 -9.75 -28.99 9.78
CA HIS A 309 -9.65 -29.59 8.44
C HIS A 309 -9.49 -28.57 7.31
N LYS A 310 -9.62 -27.27 7.57
CA LYS A 310 -9.40 -26.22 6.55
C LYS A 310 -8.02 -25.58 6.78
N LYS A 311 -7.22 -25.49 5.70
CA LYS A 311 -5.88 -24.86 5.70
C LYS A 311 -5.93 -23.51 6.44
N ASP A 312 -5.00 -23.29 7.37
CA ASP A 312 -4.89 -22.01 8.07
C ASP A 312 -4.62 -20.89 7.05
N LEU A 313 -5.61 -19.99 6.91
CA LEU A 313 -5.57 -18.88 5.96
C LEU A 313 -4.42 -17.92 6.28
N ARG A 314 -4.02 -17.81 7.56
CA ARG A 314 -2.92 -16.95 8.01
C ARG A 314 -1.58 -17.48 7.52
N LEU A 315 -1.37 -18.80 7.61
CA LEU A 315 -0.15 -19.44 7.11
C LEU A 315 -0.03 -19.29 5.59
N ALA A 316 -1.14 -19.45 4.86
CA ALA A 316 -1.15 -19.23 3.42
C ALA A 316 -0.79 -17.79 3.06
N CYS A 317 -1.37 -16.78 3.73
CA CYS A 317 -1.01 -15.38 3.52
C CYS A 317 0.46 -15.08 3.85
N ALA A 318 0.99 -15.64 4.94
CA ALA A 318 2.39 -15.47 5.31
C ALA A 318 3.35 -16.08 4.26
N ASN A 319 2.95 -17.18 3.63
CA ASN A 319 3.71 -17.77 2.54
C ASN A 319 3.71 -16.88 1.28
N GLU A 320 2.64 -16.13 1.01
CA GLU A 320 2.63 -15.10 -0.04
C GLU A 320 3.61 -13.96 0.26
N ILE A 321 3.64 -13.46 1.51
CA ILE A 321 4.63 -12.45 1.95
C ILE A 321 6.05 -12.97 1.71
N LYS A 322 6.33 -14.20 2.12
CA LYS A 322 7.63 -14.84 1.93
C LYS A 322 7.99 -15.03 0.46
N ALA A 323 7.04 -15.48 -0.35
CA ALA A 323 7.24 -15.69 -1.79
C ALA A 323 7.53 -14.38 -2.51
N LEU A 324 6.85 -13.29 -2.15
CA LEU A 324 7.13 -11.97 -2.70
C LEU A 324 8.50 -11.48 -2.23
N TRP A 325 8.75 -11.51 -0.92
CA TRP A 325 9.99 -11.02 -0.31
C TRP A 325 11.24 -11.69 -0.90
N THR A 326 11.27 -13.01 -0.98
CA THR A 326 12.42 -13.76 -1.50
C THR A 326 12.76 -13.42 -2.95
N LYS A 327 11.77 -13.05 -3.76
CA LYS A 327 11.93 -12.70 -5.17
C LYS A 327 12.22 -11.21 -5.41
N MET A 328 12.22 -10.37 -4.38
CA MET A 328 12.60 -8.95 -4.51
C MET A 328 14.12 -8.78 -4.58
N ASP A 329 14.56 -7.74 -5.29
CA ASP A 329 15.99 -7.38 -5.36
C ASP A 329 16.51 -6.84 -4.03
N ALA A 330 17.81 -7.04 -3.77
CA ALA A 330 18.47 -6.60 -2.55
C ALA A 330 18.39 -5.08 -2.31
N PHE A 331 18.44 -4.27 -3.38
CA PHE A 331 18.29 -2.81 -3.28
C PHE A 331 16.92 -2.42 -2.69
N ARG A 332 15.84 -2.97 -3.26
CA ARG A 332 14.46 -2.73 -2.81
C ARG A 332 14.23 -3.24 -1.39
N LYS A 333 14.69 -4.45 -1.07
CA LYS A 333 14.67 -4.97 0.29
C LYS A 333 15.28 -3.95 1.26
N SER A 334 16.44 -3.38 0.95
CA SER A 334 17.12 -2.43 1.85
C SER A 334 16.33 -1.15 2.14
N GLU A 335 15.51 -0.67 1.21
CA GLU A 335 14.63 0.49 1.39
C GLU A 335 13.41 0.17 2.28
N PHE A 336 12.86 -1.04 2.14
CA PHE A 336 11.67 -1.46 2.88
C PHE A 336 11.93 -1.98 4.29
N ILE A 337 13.14 -2.47 4.58
CA ILE A 337 13.47 -3.09 5.87
C ILE A 337 12.99 -2.26 7.07
N PRO A 338 13.31 -0.95 7.20
CA PRO A 338 12.88 -0.18 8.37
C PRO A 338 11.35 -0.18 8.57
N ASN A 339 10.59 -0.09 7.48
CA ASN A 339 9.11 -0.03 7.56
C ASN A 339 8.45 -1.40 7.71
N LEU A 340 9.15 -2.49 7.37
CA LEU A 340 8.58 -3.85 7.34
C LEU A 340 8.92 -4.68 8.57
N VAL A 341 9.96 -4.31 9.32
CA VAL A 341 10.38 -5.01 10.54
C VAL A 341 9.25 -5.11 11.56
N GLY A 342 8.61 -3.99 11.92
CA GLY A 342 7.49 -3.98 12.87
C GLY A 342 6.31 -4.86 12.42
N PRO A 343 5.77 -4.67 11.21
CA PRO A 343 4.68 -5.50 10.68
C PRO A 343 4.98 -7.01 10.64
N ILE A 344 6.19 -7.43 10.22
CA ILE A 344 6.57 -8.86 10.25
C ILE A 344 6.73 -9.35 11.69
N LEU A 345 7.26 -8.51 12.59
CA LEU A 345 7.40 -8.84 14.00
C LEU A 345 6.03 -9.13 14.64
N CYS A 346 5.01 -8.31 14.36
CA CYS A 346 3.63 -8.56 14.77
C CYS A 346 3.14 -9.95 14.38
N VAL A 347 3.42 -10.38 13.14
CA VAL A 347 3.05 -11.71 12.63
C VAL A 347 3.78 -12.81 13.39
N THR A 348 5.05 -12.62 13.72
CA THR A 348 5.86 -13.64 14.42
C THR A 348 5.46 -13.80 15.89
N LEU A 349 4.96 -12.74 16.53
CA LEU A 349 4.53 -12.74 17.93
C LEU A 349 3.22 -13.53 18.16
N ILE A 350 2.50 -13.91 17.10
CA ILE A 350 1.33 -14.79 17.18
C ILE A 350 1.77 -16.19 17.65
N SER A 351 1.05 -16.74 18.63
CA SER A 351 1.25 -18.09 19.19
C SER A 351 0.87 -19.21 18.22
N TYR A 352 1.55 -19.29 17.08
CA TYR A 352 1.37 -20.35 16.08
C TYR A 352 2.72 -20.83 15.53
N PRO A 353 3.19 -22.05 15.89
CA PRO A 353 4.54 -22.51 15.57
C PRO A 353 4.89 -22.57 14.08
N GLU A 354 3.95 -23.00 13.23
CA GLU A 354 4.21 -23.11 11.79
C GLU A 354 4.38 -21.74 11.12
N LEU A 355 3.61 -20.74 11.56
CA LEU A 355 3.76 -19.36 11.10
C LEU A 355 5.12 -18.79 11.52
N ARG A 356 5.53 -18.99 12.78
CA ARG A 356 6.87 -18.62 13.27
C ARG A 356 7.98 -19.23 12.42
N ARG A 357 7.89 -20.54 12.12
CA ARG A 357 8.85 -21.25 11.25
C ARG A 357 8.90 -20.70 9.83
N SER A 358 7.79 -20.16 9.31
CA SER A 358 7.76 -19.57 7.97
C SER A 358 8.31 -18.14 7.93
N THR A 359 8.02 -17.32 8.95
CA THR A 359 8.29 -15.87 8.96
C THR A 359 9.59 -15.45 9.63
N ILE A 360 10.05 -16.10 10.70
CA ILE A 360 11.33 -15.79 11.36
C ILE A 360 12.53 -15.85 10.40
N PRO A 361 12.63 -16.80 9.45
CA PRO A 361 13.71 -16.80 8.45
C PRO A 361 13.80 -15.52 7.61
N LEU A 362 12.73 -14.72 7.52
CA LEU A 362 12.75 -13.44 6.80
C LEU A 362 13.70 -12.45 7.47
N PHE A 363 13.80 -12.43 8.81
CA PHE A 363 14.74 -11.56 9.51
C PHE A 363 16.19 -11.90 9.20
N LEU A 364 16.51 -13.18 8.98
CA LEU A 364 17.84 -13.59 8.56
C LEU A 364 18.17 -13.06 7.15
N ASP A 365 17.20 -13.08 6.23
CA ASP A 365 17.34 -12.49 4.90
C ASP A 365 17.45 -10.95 4.96
N MET A 366 16.76 -10.29 5.90
CA MET A 366 16.93 -8.86 6.16
C MET A 366 18.36 -8.55 6.62
N ILE A 367 18.89 -9.31 7.59
CA ILE A 367 20.28 -9.17 8.06
C ILE A 367 21.24 -9.36 6.88
N ALA A 368 21.08 -10.43 6.10
CA ALA A 368 21.91 -10.70 4.93
C ALA A 368 21.89 -9.53 3.92
N THR A 369 20.69 -8.98 3.65
CA THR A 369 20.51 -7.85 2.75
C THR A 369 21.21 -6.58 3.25
N THR A 370 21.11 -6.26 4.54
CA THR A 370 21.74 -5.05 5.12
C THR A 370 23.28 -5.10 5.13
N LEU A 371 23.85 -6.32 5.08
CA LEU A 371 25.28 -6.56 5.11
C LEU A 371 25.90 -6.66 3.70
N CYS A 372 25.10 -6.92 2.66
CA CYS A 372 25.57 -6.91 1.28
C CYS A 372 25.95 -5.48 0.83
N PRO A 373 27.19 -5.24 0.35
CA PRO A 373 27.56 -3.95 -0.21
C PRO A 373 26.73 -3.69 -1.46
N SER A 374 25.93 -2.63 -1.45
CA SER A 374 25.20 -2.20 -2.64
C SER A 374 26.22 -1.83 -3.73
N THR A 375 26.00 -2.32 -4.95
CA THR A 375 26.90 -2.30 -6.13
C THR A 375 27.34 -0.92 -6.61
N SER A 376 27.04 0.17 -5.90
CA SER A 376 27.45 1.54 -6.20
C SER A 376 28.73 2.00 -5.46
N SER A 377 29.30 1.18 -4.58
CA SER A 377 30.46 1.54 -3.74
C SER A 377 31.77 0.84 -4.12
N GLN A 378 31.88 0.32 -5.35
CA GLN A 378 33.11 -0.32 -5.87
C GLN A 378 34.04 0.60 -6.67
N ILE A 379 33.88 1.91 -6.62
CA ILE A 379 34.88 2.84 -7.15
C ILE A 379 35.57 3.54 -5.98
N LYS A 380 36.55 2.85 -5.41
CA LYS A 380 37.86 3.36 -4.98
C LYS A 380 38.53 2.25 -4.19
N GLY A 381 39.46 1.57 -4.85
CA GLY A 381 40.45 0.76 -4.15
C GLY A 381 41.25 1.70 -3.25
N ASP A 382 41.25 1.42 -1.96
CA ASP A 382 42.48 1.48 -1.19
C ASP A 382 42.39 0.52 0.00
N THR A 383 43.48 -0.22 0.10
CA THR A 383 43.75 -1.33 0.99
C THR A 383 43.88 -0.85 2.44
N LEU A 384 43.62 -1.76 3.39
CA LEU A 384 43.98 -1.70 4.82
C LEU A 384 43.00 -0.98 5.77
N LYS A 385 41.99 -1.73 6.21
CA LYS A 385 41.77 -2.07 7.64
C LYS A 385 40.64 -3.08 7.78
N ASN A 386 41.01 -4.30 8.17
CA ASN A 386 40.14 -5.16 8.94
C ASN A 386 39.79 -4.40 10.24
N ASN A 387 38.60 -3.80 10.30
CA ASN A 387 37.91 -3.55 11.54
C ASN A 387 36.41 -3.69 11.33
N CYS A 388 35.85 -4.57 12.15
CA CYS A 388 34.51 -5.11 12.13
C CYS A 388 33.50 -4.10 12.67
N ALA A 389 33.38 -2.92 12.05
CA ALA A 389 32.25 -2.05 12.31
C ALA A 389 30.99 -2.65 11.65
N PRO A 390 29.87 -2.79 12.37
CA PRO A 390 28.61 -3.18 11.75
C PRO A 390 28.24 -2.15 10.67
N SER A 391 27.73 -2.62 9.53
CA SER A 391 27.17 -1.75 8.49
C SER A 391 26.14 -0.82 9.14
N GLU A 392 26.17 0.49 8.85
CA GLU A 392 25.21 1.46 9.38
C GLU A 392 23.75 1.03 9.14
N LYS A 393 23.50 0.39 7.98
CA LYS A 393 22.20 -0.21 7.62
C LYS A 393 21.78 -1.35 8.56
N TYR A 394 22.73 -2.15 9.05
CA TYR A 394 22.44 -3.21 10.03
C TYR A 394 22.10 -2.61 11.39
N LEU A 395 22.84 -1.59 11.84
CA LEU A 395 22.53 -0.90 13.10
C LEU A 395 21.14 -0.26 13.06
N GLN A 396 20.75 0.31 11.92
CA GLN A 396 19.39 0.83 11.73
C GLN A 396 18.34 -0.28 11.82
N PHE A 397 18.57 -1.43 11.19
CA PHE A 397 17.69 -2.61 11.32
C PHE A 397 17.58 -3.10 12.77
N GLU A 398 18.72 -3.25 13.47
CA GLU A 398 18.74 -3.71 14.86
C GLU A 398 18.00 -2.74 15.79
N ARG A 399 18.21 -1.43 15.63
CA ARG A 399 17.48 -0.38 16.37
C ARG A 399 15.97 -0.46 16.15
N GLU A 400 15.55 -0.56 14.89
CA GLU A 400 14.13 -0.64 14.54
C GLU A 400 13.50 -1.94 15.09
N PHE A 401 14.20 -3.07 14.96
CA PHE A 401 13.73 -4.35 15.48
C PHE A 401 13.49 -4.30 16.99
N ILE A 402 14.42 -3.72 17.74
CA ILE A 402 14.34 -3.61 19.20
C ILE A 402 13.23 -2.63 19.61
N SER A 403 13.14 -1.49 18.93
CA SER A 403 12.08 -0.49 19.17
C SER A 403 10.69 -1.07 18.94
N GLN A 404 10.49 -1.80 17.83
CA GLN A 404 9.21 -2.44 17.53
C GLN A 404 8.90 -3.58 18.51
N LEU A 405 9.91 -4.36 18.93
CA LEU A 405 9.70 -5.43 19.92
C LEU A 405 9.25 -4.87 21.27
N ASP A 406 9.88 -3.79 21.74
CA ASP A 406 9.48 -3.07 22.96
C ASP A 406 8.02 -2.61 22.90
N ILE A 407 7.63 -1.92 21.83
CA ILE A 407 6.27 -1.39 21.64
C ILE A 407 5.24 -2.51 21.60
N LEU A 408 5.50 -3.58 20.84
CA LEU A 408 4.53 -4.66 20.62
C LEU A 408 4.32 -5.49 21.87
N VAL A 409 5.38 -5.81 22.62
CA VAL A 409 5.24 -6.59 23.87
C VAL A 409 4.56 -5.75 24.96
N ASP A 410 4.86 -4.45 25.09
CA ASP A 410 4.15 -3.56 26.01
C ASP A 410 2.66 -3.39 25.64
N SER A 411 2.32 -3.53 24.35
CA SER A 411 0.94 -3.53 23.83
C SER A 411 0.20 -4.85 24.02
N GLY A 412 0.84 -5.87 24.61
CA GLY A 412 0.21 -7.16 24.93
C GLY A 412 0.41 -8.27 23.88
N TYR A 413 1.24 -8.07 22.86
CA TYR A 413 1.65 -9.13 21.94
C TYR A 413 2.79 -9.98 22.55
N GLY A 414 3.04 -11.17 21.98
CA GLY A 414 4.11 -12.07 22.40
C GLY A 414 3.74 -12.98 23.57
N ASP A 415 4.32 -14.18 23.57
CA ASP A 415 4.20 -15.18 24.64
C ASP A 415 5.58 -15.58 25.18
N GLU A 416 5.58 -16.29 26.32
CA GLU A 416 6.81 -16.81 26.95
C GLU A 416 7.60 -17.71 26.00
N HIS A 417 6.90 -18.48 25.17
CA HIS A 417 7.51 -19.40 24.21
C HIS A 417 8.11 -18.73 22.97
N TYR A 418 7.89 -17.42 22.76
CA TYR A 418 8.37 -16.73 21.57
C TYR A 418 9.91 -16.68 21.54
N ALA A 419 10.53 -16.38 22.67
CA ALA A 419 11.99 -16.33 22.78
C ALA A 419 12.62 -17.68 22.41
N ASP A 420 12.11 -18.77 22.98
CA ASP A 420 12.59 -20.13 22.70
C ASP A 420 12.39 -20.51 21.23
N ALA A 421 11.20 -20.22 20.67
CA ALA A 421 10.92 -20.48 19.27
C ALA A 421 11.88 -19.70 18.34
N PHE A 422 12.13 -18.43 18.65
CA PHE A 422 13.06 -17.59 17.88
C PHE A 422 14.49 -18.12 17.95
N ILE A 423 14.96 -18.44 19.15
CA ILE A 423 16.30 -19.01 19.38
C ILE A 423 16.46 -20.33 18.61
N ASN A 424 15.51 -21.25 18.74
CA ASN A 424 15.58 -22.57 18.09
C ASN A 424 15.61 -22.43 16.57
N ILE A 425 14.71 -21.63 16.00
CA ILE A 425 14.64 -21.44 14.53
C ILE A 425 15.92 -20.75 14.01
N MET A 426 16.42 -19.72 14.70
CA MET A 426 17.64 -19.03 14.27
C MET A 426 18.87 -19.92 14.40
N ASN A 427 19.00 -20.67 15.49
CA ASN A 427 20.10 -21.63 15.69
C ASN A 427 20.09 -22.76 14.65
N ASP A 428 18.92 -23.14 14.11
CA ASP A 428 18.82 -24.11 13.02
C ASP A 428 19.24 -23.54 11.64
N LEU A 429 19.21 -22.21 11.48
CA LEU A 429 19.45 -21.52 10.21
C LEU A 429 20.86 -20.92 10.12
N LEU A 430 21.36 -20.29 11.18
CA LEU A 430 22.64 -19.59 11.23
C LEU A 430 23.86 -20.48 10.88
N PRO A 431 23.95 -21.75 11.32
CA PRO A 431 25.05 -22.64 10.94
C PRO A 431 25.08 -22.95 9.45
N LYS A 432 23.91 -22.94 8.78
CA LYS A 432 23.78 -23.25 7.34
C LYS A 432 24.27 -22.10 6.45
N HIS A 433 24.38 -20.89 6.98
CA HIS A 433 24.89 -19.74 6.23
C HIS A 433 26.42 -19.77 6.10
N LYS A 434 26.90 -19.55 4.88
CA LYS A 434 28.33 -19.55 4.54
C LYS A 434 29.10 -18.31 5.05
N ASP A 435 28.41 -17.19 5.28
CA ASP A 435 29.05 -15.94 5.71
C ASP A 435 29.14 -15.83 7.23
N ASN A 436 30.37 -15.75 7.74
CA ASN A 436 30.66 -15.57 9.16
C ASN A 436 30.18 -14.22 9.72
N LYS A 437 30.04 -13.18 8.90
CA LYS A 437 29.52 -11.88 9.35
C LYS A 437 28.03 -11.97 9.68
N ILE A 438 27.24 -12.60 8.79
CA ILE A 438 25.81 -12.84 9.01
C ILE A 438 25.61 -13.68 10.27
N ARG A 439 26.44 -14.71 10.47
CA ARG A 439 26.38 -15.56 11.66
C ARG A 439 26.59 -14.77 12.95
N LYS A 440 27.68 -14.01 13.04
CA LYS A 440 27.98 -13.18 14.21
C LYS A 440 26.90 -12.15 14.54
N MET A 441 26.35 -11.49 13.51
CA MET A 441 25.27 -10.52 13.69
C MET A 441 23.94 -11.19 14.07
N GLY A 442 23.65 -12.35 13.50
CA GLY A 442 22.51 -13.18 13.89
C GLY A 442 22.59 -13.66 15.33
N ASP A 443 23.75 -14.15 15.78
CA ASP A 443 23.97 -14.57 17.17
C ASP A 443 23.78 -13.40 18.16
N ARG A 444 24.27 -12.21 17.80
CA ARG A 444 24.04 -10.97 18.56
C ARG A 444 22.54 -10.66 18.67
N LEU A 445 21.79 -10.72 17.57
CA LEU A 445 20.35 -10.48 17.59
C LEU A 445 19.61 -11.51 18.46
N VAL A 446 19.97 -12.79 18.36
CA VAL A 446 19.37 -13.86 19.16
C VAL A 446 19.61 -13.63 20.66
N ASP A 447 20.80 -13.17 21.06
CA ASP A 447 21.07 -12.83 22.46
C ASP A 447 20.25 -11.63 22.94
N ILE A 448 20.14 -10.58 22.12
CA ILE A 448 19.30 -9.42 22.42
C ILE A 448 17.85 -9.86 22.60
N VAL A 449 17.27 -10.64 21.68
CA VAL A 449 15.88 -11.12 21.77
C VAL A 449 15.65 -11.94 23.02
N ARG A 450 16.56 -12.88 23.34
CA ARG A 450 16.47 -13.72 24.55
C ARG A 450 16.42 -12.88 25.83
N ARG A 451 17.29 -11.87 25.92
CA ARG A 451 17.46 -11.02 27.10
C ARG A 451 16.36 -9.96 27.21
N LEU A 452 15.89 -9.44 26.09
CA LEU A 452 14.85 -8.41 26.01
C LEU A 452 13.47 -8.99 26.28
N MET A 453 13.10 -10.10 25.61
CA MET A 453 11.79 -10.74 25.80
C MET A 453 11.52 -11.09 27.26
N ARG A 454 12.51 -11.63 27.96
CA ARG A 454 12.40 -11.98 29.38
C ARG A 454 12.03 -10.77 30.24
N ARG A 455 12.79 -9.67 30.11
CA ARG A 455 12.56 -8.43 30.87
C ARG A 455 11.25 -7.74 30.51
N LEU A 456 10.85 -7.77 29.24
CA LEU A 456 9.58 -7.18 28.79
C LEU A 456 8.38 -7.99 29.28
N LEU A 457 8.46 -9.32 29.29
CA LEU A 457 7.42 -10.19 29.83
C LEU A 457 7.30 -10.02 31.35
N GLU A 458 8.43 -10.01 32.07
CA GLU A 458 8.46 -9.68 33.51
C GLU A 458 7.81 -8.33 33.80
N TYR A 459 8.16 -7.29 33.03
CA TYR A 459 7.53 -5.97 33.17
C TYR A 459 6.02 -6.00 32.89
N ARG A 460 5.58 -6.76 31.88
CA ARG A 460 4.16 -6.90 31.53
C ARG A 460 3.37 -7.58 32.63
N ASP A 461 3.91 -8.63 33.22
CA ASP A 461 3.26 -9.39 34.29
C ASP A 461 3.08 -8.51 35.53
N VAL A 462 4.13 -7.77 35.92
CA VAL A 462 4.09 -6.81 37.03
C VAL A 462 3.10 -5.65 36.76
N LYS A 463 2.99 -5.21 35.51
CA LYS A 463 2.04 -4.18 35.10
C LYS A 463 0.59 -4.68 35.21
N GLN A 464 0.32 -5.92 34.80
CA GLN A 464 -1.03 -6.50 34.80
C GLN A 464 -1.50 -6.92 36.20
N ASN A 465 -0.60 -7.44 37.04
CA ASN A 465 -0.96 -7.97 38.36
C ASN A 465 -1.19 -6.90 39.45
N HIS A 466 -1.17 -5.61 39.09
CA HIS A 466 -1.25 -4.50 40.06
C HIS A 466 -0.20 -4.61 41.19
N ASP A 467 0.99 -5.12 40.85
CA ASP A 467 2.11 -5.25 41.80
C ASP A 467 2.56 -3.89 42.34
N CYS A 468 3.27 -3.94 43.49
CA CYS A 468 3.87 -2.79 44.15
C CYS A 468 4.61 -1.86 43.16
N ILE A 469 4.54 -0.55 43.40
CA ILE A 469 5.23 0.48 42.61
C ILE A 469 6.73 0.18 42.54
N ASP A 470 7.33 -0.39 43.60
CA ASP A 470 8.74 -0.76 43.65
C ASP A 470 9.11 -1.85 42.63
N ASN A 471 8.24 -2.85 42.45
CA ASN A 471 8.47 -3.89 41.43
C ASN A 471 8.44 -3.30 40.03
N ARG A 472 7.51 -2.36 39.78
CA ARG A 472 7.42 -1.64 38.51
C ARG A 472 8.65 -0.79 38.25
N LEU A 473 9.12 -0.06 39.27
CA LEU A 473 10.36 0.73 39.22
C LEU A 473 11.57 -0.15 38.89
N ASN A 474 11.70 -1.29 39.58
CA ASN A 474 12.79 -2.24 39.35
C ASN A 474 12.79 -2.81 37.93
N CYS A 475 11.62 -3.20 37.39
CA CYS A 475 11.53 -3.68 36.01
C CYS A 475 11.91 -2.59 34.99
N VAL A 476 11.44 -1.35 35.19
CA VAL A 476 11.78 -0.21 34.33
C VAL A 476 13.27 0.11 34.41
N PHE A 477 13.86 0.06 35.60
CA PHE A 477 15.30 0.23 35.80
C PHE A 477 16.12 -0.86 35.10
N ASN A 478 15.73 -2.14 35.24
CA ASN A 478 16.38 -3.25 34.57
C ASN A 478 16.32 -3.15 33.03
N LEU A 479 15.19 -2.68 32.49
CA LEU A 479 15.04 -2.38 31.07
C LEU A 479 15.93 -1.20 30.64
N MET A 480 15.95 -0.13 31.42
CA MET A 480 16.80 1.04 31.18
C MET A 480 18.29 0.68 31.14
N GLU A 481 18.79 -0.05 32.13
CA GLU A 481 20.18 -0.55 32.15
C GLU A 481 20.47 -1.46 30.95
N PHE A 482 19.53 -2.33 30.59
CA PHE A 482 19.67 -3.15 29.38
C PHE A 482 19.79 -2.30 28.11
N TYR A 483 18.93 -1.28 27.91
CA TYR A 483 19.01 -0.39 26.74
C TYR A 483 20.32 0.40 26.67
N LYS A 484 20.89 0.74 27.83
CA LYS A 484 22.21 1.35 27.94
C LYS A 484 23.32 0.39 27.51
N GLU A 485 23.27 -0.88 27.93
CA GLU A 485 24.25 -1.90 27.53
C GLU A 485 24.27 -2.14 26.02
N ILE A 486 23.10 -2.16 25.36
CA ILE A 486 22.99 -2.38 23.91
C ILE A 486 23.12 -1.09 23.08
N GLU A 487 23.48 0.04 23.72
CA GLU A 487 23.68 1.35 23.10
C GLU A 487 22.44 1.89 22.35
N GLN A 488 21.24 1.54 22.80
CA GLN A 488 19.96 2.02 22.26
C GLN A 488 19.54 3.32 22.95
N VAL A 489 20.18 4.42 22.55
CA VAL A 489 20.04 5.74 23.20
C VAL A 489 18.59 6.24 23.26
N GLU A 490 17.81 6.07 22.19
CA GLU A 490 16.43 6.57 22.14
C GLU A 490 15.52 5.86 23.15
N LEU A 491 15.59 4.52 23.20
CA LEU A 491 14.84 3.73 24.18
C LEU A 491 15.34 3.99 25.60
N TYR A 492 16.65 4.09 25.81
CA TYR A 492 17.23 4.47 27.10
C TYR A 492 16.62 5.78 27.62
N VAL A 493 16.62 6.84 26.79
CA VAL A 493 16.04 8.13 27.17
C VAL A 493 14.54 8.01 27.44
N ARG A 494 13.79 7.29 26.60
CA ARG A 494 12.36 7.04 26.81
C ARG A 494 12.09 6.37 28.15
N TYR A 495 12.91 5.39 28.53
CA TYR A 495 12.82 4.70 29.81
C TYR A 495 13.29 5.55 30.99
N CYS A 496 14.26 6.46 30.81
CA CYS A 496 14.59 7.49 31.82
C CYS A 496 13.38 8.36 32.15
N TYR A 497 12.65 8.84 31.13
CA TYR A 497 11.43 9.63 31.36
C TYR A 497 10.29 8.79 31.96
N LYS A 498 10.16 7.52 31.55
CA LYS A 498 9.21 6.59 32.17
C LYS A 498 9.49 6.43 33.67
N LEU A 499 10.76 6.27 34.04
CA LEU A 499 11.21 6.18 35.43
C LEU A 499 10.99 7.50 36.20
N TYR A 500 11.30 8.63 35.58
CA TYR A 500 11.00 9.97 36.12
C TYR A 500 9.52 10.12 36.47
N HIS A 501 8.62 9.74 35.57
CA HIS A 501 7.18 9.84 35.82
C HIS A 501 6.74 8.97 37.00
N PHE A 502 7.29 7.76 37.16
CA PHE A 502 7.01 6.93 38.33
C PHE A 502 7.52 7.57 39.63
N HIS A 503 8.76 8.08 39.66
CA HIS A 503 9.30 8.76 40.84
C HIS A 503 8.51 10.03 41.18
N SER A 504 8.13 10.82 40.18
CA SER A 504 7.32 12.02 40.36
C SER A 504 5.92 11.70 40.92
N GLN A 505 5.27 10.65 40.43
CA GLN A 505 3.97 10.19 40.94
C GLN A 505 4.07 9.65 42.38
N ALA A 506 5.21 9.07 42.75
CA ALA A 506 5.48 8.59 44.11
C ALA A 506 5.89 9.71 45.09
N GLY A 507 6.11 10.95 44.62
CA GLY A 507 6.62 12.06 45.45
C GLY A 507 8.14 12.05 45.69
N ASN A 508 8.86 11.17 44.99
CA ASN A 508 10.30 10.96 45.12
C ASN A 508 11.07 11.94 44.19
N PHE A 509 11.06 13.22 44.55
CA PHE A 509 11.59 14.29 43.69
C PHE A 509 13.12 14.24 43.52
N VAL A 510 13.85 13.74 44.52
CA VAL A 510 15.31 13.62 44.46
C VAL A 510 15.67 12.58 43.39
N GLU A 511 15.10 11.40 43.47
CA GLU A 511 15.26 10.31 42.52
C GLU A 511 14.81 10.74 41.12
N ALA A 512 13.69 11.45 41.00
CA ALA A 512 13.24 12.05 39.76
C ALA A 512 14.31 12.99 39.15
N ALA A 513 14.93 13.86 39.96
CA ALA A 513 16.02 14.72 39.50
C ALA A 513 17.26 13.91 39.07
N TRP A 514 17.61 12.84 39.79
CA TRP A 514 18.70 11.93 39.41
C TRP A 514 18.44 11.26 38.06
N THR A 515 17.20 10.83 37.78
CA THR A 515 16.87 10.24 36.47
C THR A 515 17.03 11.22 35.32
N LEU A 516 16.68 12.51 35.51
CA LEU A 516 16.91 13.54 34.50
C LEU A 516 18.39 13.86 34.32
N LYS A 517 19.17 13.84 35.42
CA LYS A 517 20.63 13.99 35.37
C LYS A 517 21.28 12.92 34.49
N LEU A 518 20.80 11.67 34.53
CA LEU A 518 21.30 10.60 33.64
C LEU A 518 21.18 10.97 32.15
N HIS A 519 20.09 11.65 31.76
CA HIS A 519 19.92 12.14 30.40
C HIS A 519 20.86 13.32 30.11
N ALA A 520 20.97 14.27 31.04
CA ALA A 520 21.88 15.42 30.92
C ALA A 520 23.34 14.99 30.76
N ASP A 521 23.80 14.00 31.53
CA ASP A 521 25.17 13.45 31.46
C ASP A 521 25.45 12.79 30.10
N LEU A 522 24.43 12.22 29.46
CA LEU A 522 24.53 11.67 28.11
C LEU A 522 24.70 12.77 27.06
N LEU A 523 23.97 13.87 27.20
CA LEU A 523 24.11 15.05 26.32
C LEU A 523 25.50 15.68 26.46
N HIS A 524 25.97 15.87 27.70
CA HIS A 524 27.31 16.42 27.96
C HIS A 524 28.42 15.56 27.37
N ARG A 525 28.34 14.23 27.49
CA ARG A 525 29.30 13.31 26.86
C ARG A 525 29.32 13.44 25.34
N ARG A 526 28.15 13.59 24.71
CA ARG A 526 28.06 13.80 23.27
C ARG A 526 28.66 15.12 22.83
N MET A 527 28.45 16.19 23.61
CA MET A 527 29.11 17.47 23.38
C MET A 527 30.64 17.35 23.51
N ALA A 528 31.13 16.67 24.55
CA ALA A 528 32.55 16.42 24.74
C ALA A 528 33.17 15.67 23.55
N GLN A 529 32.49 14.66 22.99
CA GLN A 529 32.93 13.96 21.79
C GLN A 529 33.03 14.90 20.57
N PHE A 530 32.11 15.85 20.41
CA PHE A 530 32.21 16.83 19.32
C PHE A 530 33.41 17.77 19.51
N TYR A 531 33.66 18.24 20.72
CA TYR A 531 34.86 19.03 21.01
C TYR A 531 36.14 18.24 20.73
N ASP A 532 36.17 16.98 21.16
CA ASP A 532 37.29 16.07 20.92
C ASP A 532 37.52 15.86 19.41
N ASN A 533 36.45 15.60 18.65
CA ASN A 533 36.52 15.47 17.19
C ASN A 533 37.00 16.78 16.52
N ILE A 534 36.56 17.95 16.99
CA ILE A 534 36.99 19.24 16.43
C ILE A 534 38.49 19.47 16.66
N ILE A 535 39.00 19.13 17.85
CA ILE A 535 40.39 19.40 18.25
C ILE A 535 41.34 18.34 17.68
N ASN A 536 40.99 17.05 17.80
CA ASN A 536 41.91 15.94 17.57
C ASN A 536 41.73 15.27 16.20
N GLN A 537 40.55 15.36 15.58
CA GLN A 537 40.33 14.78 14.25
C GLN A 537 40.86 15.72 13.16
N LYS A 538 41.78 15.22 12.32
CA LYS A 538 42.25 15.95 11.14
C LYS A 538 41.11 16.13 10.15
N ARG A 539 40.65 17.37 9.98
CA ARG A 539 39.62 17.76 9.02
C ARG A 539 40.29 18.24 7.73
N ALA A 540 39.90 17.67 6.59
CA ALA A 540 40.40 18.11 5.30
C ALA A 540 39.88 19.52 5.00
N GLU A 541 40.77 20.44 4.69
CA GLU A 541 40.38 21.79 4.26
C GLU A 541 39.77 21.71 2.86
N PRO A 542 38.52 22.17 2.67
CA PRO A 542 37.89 22.15 1.36
C PRO A 542 38.50 23.25 0.47
N GLU A 543 38.91 22.89 -0.75
CA GLU A 543 39.24 23.89 -1.78
C GLU A 543 37.95 24.53 -2.30
N HIS A 544 38.01 25.81 -2.68
CA HIS A 544 36.88 26.51 -3.28
C HIS A 544 37.19 26.85 -4.74
N PHE A 545 36.19 26.70 -5.60
CA PHE A 545 36.35 26.89 -7.04
C PHE A 545 35.36 27.94 -7.55
N TYR A 546 35.87 29.00 -8.12
CA TYR A 546 35.10 29.95 -8.91
C TYR A 546 34.82 29.35 -10.28
N VAL A 547 33.55 29.34 -10.69
CA VAL A 547 33.13 28.86 -12.01
C VAL A 547 32.27 29.92 -12.68
N LEU A 548 32.69 30.34 -13.87
CA LEU A 548 31.92 31.24 -14.75
C LEU A 548 31.45 30.45 -15.97
N PHE A 549 30.15 30.56 -16.24
CA PHE A 549 29.46 29.88 -17.34
C PHE A 549 29.23 30.83 -18.51
N CYS A 550 29.82 30.53 -19.67
CA CYS A 550 29.72 31.34 -20.89
C CYS A 550 29.19 30.50 -22.06
N GLY A 551 28.37 31.10 -22.93
CA GLY A 551 27.77 30.44 -24.10
C GLY A 551 26.24 30.37 -24.05
N LYS A 552 25.58 30.55 -25.20
CA LYS A 552 24.10 30.56 -25.31
C LYS A 552 23.48 29.17 -25.10
N ASP A 553 24.28 28.11 -25.23
CA ASP A 553 23.85 26.73 -25.06
C ASP A 553 23.70 26.30 -23.59
N PHE A 554 24.08 27.14 -22.62
CA PHE A 554 23.74 26.92 -21.21
C PHE A 554 22.31 27.39 -20.90
N PRO A 555 21.61 26.79 -19.92
CA PRO A 555 20.34 27.31 -19.43
C PRO A 555 20.42 28.79 -19.00
N ALA A 556 19.35 29.56 -19.20
CA ALA A 556 19.31 31.02 -18.97
C ALA A 556 19.74 31.46 -17.55
N PHE A 557 19.59 30.59 -16.54
CA PHE A 557 20.03 30.88 -15.17
C PHE A 557 21.54 30.73 -14.95
N LEU A 558 22.26 30.05 -15.83
CA LEU A 558 23.72 29.90 -15.78
C LEU A 558 24.44 30.88 -16.71
N GLN A 559 23.81 31.32 -17.80
CA GLN A 559 24.44 32.20 -18.79
C GLN A 559 25.00 33.48 -18.15
N LYS A 560 26.31 33.72 -18.34
CA LYS A 560 27.07 34.87 -17.80
C LYS A 560 27.00 35.01 -16.27
N ARG A 561 26.70 33.93 -15.54
CA ARG A 561 26.73 33.92 -14.07
C ARG A 561 27.96 33.19 -13.54
N SER A 562 28.44 33.68 -12.40
CA SER A 562 29.52 33.07 -11.65
C SER A 562 29.01 32.47 -10.34
N PHE A 563 29.63 31.36 -9.94
CA PHE A 563 29.32 30.65 -8.71
C PHE A 563 30.60 30.23 -8.01
N ILE A 564 30.56 30.21 -6.67
CA ILE A 564 31.61 29.60 -5.85
C ILE A 564 31.14 28.21 -5.45
N TYR A 565 31.90 27.21 -5.84
CA TYR A 565 31.69 25.82 -5.45
C TYR A 565 32.62 25.46 -4.31
N ARG A 566 32.07 24.85 -3.26
CA ARG A 566 32.85 24.17 -2.22
C ARG A 566 33.25 22.78 -2.74
N GLY A 567 34.55 22.51 -2.77
CA GLY A 567 35.11 21.23 -3.16
C GLY A 567 34.77 20.12 -2.16
N GLN A 568 34.71 18.89 -2.66
CA GLN A 568 34.64 17.69 -1.85
C GLN A 568 35.94 17.48 -1.06
N PRO A 569 35.96 16.64 0.00
CA PRO A 569 37.17 16.40 0.77
C PRO A 569 38.33 15.93 -0.12
N PHE A 570 39.46 16.65 -0.07
CA PHE A 570 40.65 16.42 -0.89
C PHE A 570 40.48 16.58 -2.41
N GLU A 571 39.35 17.12 -2.88
CA GLU A 571 39.11 17.40 -4.30
C GLU A 571 40.04 18.53 -4.76
N ARG A 572 40.87 18.25 -5.77
CA ARG A 572 41.72 19.25 -6.41
C ARG A 572 41.06 19.79 -7.67
N ILE A 573 41.57 20.92 -8.17
CA ILE A 573 41.03 21.56 -9.39
C ILE A 573 40.96 20.62 -10.60
N GLY A 574 41.90 19.67 -10.75
CA GLY A 574 41.86 18.68 -11.83
C GLY A 574 40.67 17.73 -11.73
N ASP A 575 40.37 17.23 -10.54
CA ASP A 575 39.23 16.35 -10.29
C ASP A 575 37.91 17.11 -10.45
N PHE A 576 37.87 18.35 -9.98
CA PHE A 576 36.73 19.24 -10.13
C PHE A 576 36.43 19.53 -11.61
N ASN A 577 37.47 19.80 -12.42
CA ASN A 577 37.33 20.00 -13.87
C ASN A 577 36.72 18.77 -14.55
N ASN A 578 37.19 17.57 -14.21
CA ASN A 578 36.66 16.31 -14.75
C ASN A 578 35.18 16.12 -14.36
N ARG A 579 34.81 16.46 -13.12
CA ARG A 579 33.42 16.43 -12.64
C ARG A 579 32.52 17.41 -13.41
N MET A 580 33.02 18.62 -13.68
CA MET A 580 32.29 19.63 -14.45
C MET A 580 32.10 19.23 -15.92
N VAL A 581 33.11 18.64 -16.55
CA VAL A 581 33.01 18.12 -17.94
C VAL A 581 32.07 16.92 -18.01
N ALA A 582 32.08 16.03 -17.01
CA ALA A 582 31.13 14.92 -16.92
C ALA A 582 29.67 15.40 -16.79
N GLN A 583 29.46 16.52 -16.08
CA GLN A 583 28.13 17.12 -15.92
C GLN A 583 27.69 17.92 -17.16
N TYR A 584 28.63 18.53 -17.88
CA TYR A 584 28.39 19.31 -19.10
C TYR A 584 29.30 18.84 -20.25
N PRO A 585 28.95 17.76 -20.95
CA PRO A 585 29.84 17.13 -21.95
C PRO A 585 30.15 17.99 -23.17
N LYS A 586 29.32 19.00 -23.45
CA LYS A 586 29.50 19.94 -24.56
C LYS A 586 30.34 21.17 -24.19
N ALA A 587 30.73 21.29 -22.91
CA ALA A 587 31.46 22.43 -22.41
C ALA A 587 32.97 22.23 -22.51
N THR A 588 33.67 23.23 -23.04
CA THR A 588 35.13 23.28 -23.07
C THR A 588 35.67 24.19 -21.97
N ILE A 589 36.67 23.72 -21.24
CA ILE A 589 37.32 24.51 -20.18
C ILE A 589 38.36 25.43 -20.84
N SER A 590 38.26 26.74 -20.61
CA SER A 590 39.25 27.69 -21.10
C SER A 590 40.50 27.68 -20.23
N SER A 591 41.68 27.66 -20.85
CA SER A 591 42.98 27.78 -20.20
C SER A 591 43.47 29.22 -20.08
N LYS A 592 42.89 30.16 -20.83
CA LYS A 592 43.26 31.58 -20.83
C LYS A 592 42.23 32.39 -20.06
N TRP A 593 42.71 33.16 -19.09
CA TRP A 593 41.90 34.06 -18.25
C TRP A 593 41.83 35.45 -18.86
N GLU A 594 41.19 35.55 -20.02
CA GLU A 594 40.78 36.82 -20.60
C GLU A 594 39.27 36.96 -20.36
N GLU A 595 38.84 38.08 -19.78
CA GLU A 595 37.41 38.37 -19.66
C GLU A 595 36.79 38.28 -21.05
N PRO A 596 35.76 37.43 -21.25
CA PRO A 596 35.19 37.24 -22.56
C PRO A 596 34.57 38.57 -23.02
N SER A 597 35.26 39.24 -23.95
CA SER A 597 34.69 40.30 -24.78
C SER A 597 33.48 39.71 -25.51
N ASP A 598 32.44 40.51 -25.72
CA ASP A 598 31.03 40.20 -26.05
C ASP A 598 30.76 39.40 -27.36
N SER A 599 31.69 38.54 -27.74
CA SER A 599 31.63 37.63 -28.87
C SER A 599 30.65 36.49 -28.56
N GLN A 600 29.52 36.56 -29.26
CA GLN A 600 28.38 35.65 -29.24
C GLN A 600 28.73 34.25 -29.78
N SER A 601 29.68 33.55 -29.16
CA SER A 601 29.96 32.15 -29.49
C SER A 601 28.82 31.26 -28.98
N SER A 602 28.33 30.37 -29.84
CA SER A 602 27.31 29.37 -29.51
C SER A 602 27.85 28.25 -28.63
N SER A 603 29.17 28.08 -28.53
CA SER A 603 29.83 27.04 -27.75
C SER A 603 29.74 27.27 -26.24
N GLN A 604 29.48 26.19 -25.48
CA GLN A 604 29.55 26.18 -24.03
C GLN A 604 31.02 26.28 -23.57
N MET A 605 31.36 27.33 -22.82
CA MET A 605 32.69 27.58 -22.27
C MET A 605 32.61 27.69 -20.73
N LEU A 606 33.51 27.00 -20.04
CA LEU A 606 33.65 27.08 -18.57
C LEU A 606 34.99 27.72 -18.19
N TYR A 607 34.94 28.70 -17.32
CA TYR A 607 36.11 29.34 -16.72
C TYR A 607 36.18 28.94 -15.25
N ILE A 608 37.17 28.12 -14.89
CA ILE A 608 37.29 27.55 -13.56
C ILE A 608 38.62 27.99 -12.94
N ARG A 609 38.56 28.51 -11.71
CA ARG A 609 39.75 28.91 -10.95
C ARG A 609 39.59 28.53 -9.48
N LYS A 610 40.68 28.10 -8.84
CA LYS A 610 40.74 27.97 -7.38
C LYS A 610 40.72 29.36 -6.73
N VAL A 611 39.85 29.53 -5.75
CA VAL A 611 39.77 30.74 -4.92
C VAL A 611 39.98 30.37 -3.46
N ASP A 612 40.53 31.31 -2.70
CA ASP A 612 40.74 31.14 -1.28
C ASP A 612 39.56 31.75 -0.50
N PRO A 613 38.96 31.00 0.45
CA PRO A 613 37.85 31.53 1.24
C PRO A 613 38.36 32.64 2.17
N MET A 614 37.63 33.75 2.21
CA MET A 614 37.88 34.81 3.19
C MET A 614 37.05 34.54 4.46
N ILE A 615 37.67 34.76 5.61
CA ILE A 615 37.00 34.61 6.91
C ILE A 615 36.05 35.80 7.11
N ASP A 616 34.83 35.51 7.54
CA ASP A 616 33.86 36.54 7.89
C ASP A 616 34.21 37.15 9.26
N GLU A 617 34.73 38.39 9.24
CA GLU A 617 35.13 39.10 10.46
C GLU A 617 33.97 39.37 11.42
N SER A 618 32.72 39.43 10.93
CA SER A 618 31.55 39.64 11.78
C SER A 618 31.28 38.46 12.70
N LEU A 619 31.49 37.23 12.21
CA LEU A 619 31.42 36.01 13.01
C LEU A 619 32.60 35.89 13.97
N LEU A 620 33.79 36.33 13.57
CA LEU A 620 34.98 36.33 14.42
C LEU A 620 34.81 37.23 15.64
N ASN A 621 34.12 38.37 15.48
CA ASN A 621 33.80 39.32 16.55
C ASN A 621 32.76 38.77 17.55
N GLN A 622 31.84 37.90 17.10
CA GLN A 622 30.91 37.21 18.00
C GLN A 622 31.65 36.24 18.93
N PHE A 623 32.56 35.42 18.38
CA PHE A 623 33.32 34.42 19.14
C PHE A 623 34.52 34.99 19.92
N SER A 624 34.92 36.24 19.68
CA SER A 624 35.97 36.92 20.45
C SER A 624 35.42 37.80 21.58
N SER A 625 34.11 38.07 21.60
CA SER A 625 33.47 38.73 22.73
C SER A 625 33.40 37.78 23.94
N ARG A 626 34.28 37.98 24.91
CA ARG A 626 34.13 37.38 26.24
C ARG A 626 33.02 38.12 26.97
N ASN A 627 32.06 37.40 27.54
CA ASN A 627 31.17 37.99 28.54
C ASN A 627 31.99 38.42 29.77
N SER A 628 31.42 39.31 30.58
CA SER A 628 31.99 39.84 31.84
C SER A 628 32.49 38.76 32.83
N ASN A 629 32.11 37.49 32.64
CA ASN A 629 32.55 36.33 33.41
C ASN A 629 33.69 35.51 32.75
N GLY A 630 34.30 36.00 31.67
CA GLY A 630 35.44 35.34 31.01
C GLY A 630 35.08 34.15 30.11
N HIS A 631 33.79 33.83 29.96
CA HIS A 631 33.34 32.81 29.01
C HIS A 631 33.15 33.41 27.61
N VAL A 632 33.62 32.69 26.60
CA VAL A 632 33.36 32.98 25.19
C VAL A 632 31.85 32.87 24.96
N ASN A 633 31.23 33.93 24.41
CA ASN A 633 29.88 33.82 23.87
C ASN A 633 29.93 32.89 22.66
N TRP A 634 29.16 31.80 22.74
CA TRP A 634 28.83 30.94 21.61
C TRP A 634 27.44 31.30 21.10
#